data_AF-A0A7C7HS58-F1
#
_entry.id   AF-A0A7C7HS58-F1
#
_cell.length_a   1.000
_cell.length_b   1.000
_cell.length_c   1.000
_cell.angle_alpha   90.00
_cell.angle_beta   90.00
_cell.angle_gamma   90.00
#
_symmetry.space_group_name_H-M   'P 1'
#
loop_
_entity.id
_entity.type
_entity.pdbx_description
1 polymer ?
#
loop_
_entity_poly.entity_id
_entity_poly.type
_entity_poly.pdbx_seq_one_letter_code
_entity_poly.pdbx_strand_id
1 'polypeptide(L)'
;MPSRIRSGYRRRLLDWLADGGGTVSASAQSVGLHLPHASSELKQLREDGWVASDREEGSKGAVQRLTEVGWKRLQEDDIARLQAIDLSDMPPGAIGCVLARDGAHLLLAYAQSPSSALITLPNRPFTQPDADDDISTGNQGGDMKWVWAVRRDAPQHWVDVTAMKSLSGAPEKIDPSRIEGWDEPLQAWVILRVQLLERGRKMALSVGSWIQANPQDRWPKLPASSIGGDWELGTAAPAPTPVRPSAAIAAVIEERITQGLLMRIAGEGAWVLGDLDMLGRGQSPWPLEALTGWIFRAHTRLDSEEIERRRSWLRAELVGRAPDQRRTSRQQATWNRFASAWPIGKWRSKDPGSEAAWDLRGLDEGARISLIEWALDSTPTKVVIQWPSGIELARTLCERVLAHPNLRLLIMNDKPPSASPLILRTAPEGLPSSRLQLPSGISLPVQLSSGSPPPLRLPDIAVPAKHEDIAEVAESLTTLGVILPESLPSRPPADLDDSIRISCLLFPEGDGEWANNCEGLAPLAAWIASPREERWSRWLRVSSRLDEVWLALLSPSDIPSPELVEIASTIEDDEWAQNAGEVLSRRLIEHPDLLLDLHPLTTGKVNPWLASVGLVAAPRLEDDYARVITAWAWPAWLESPTHGFSEVLPALVILEQRGLVAADWKSELGGGKFPSDGPIGVWSELMALKSASIQDGEFAMRVVKTIPMSWWSPWASEILQLLLREKKWLRYLLKEDIPWAAMVLRSSDESHSIPGVERQFQQCPDDLLLTIEVHRERFEKNPTAGSEHLLDLIDALEAVANGRPPPLGRRHRNAGWLAQPLALWPHFEIDEWIDGDVRIGARLFARISGYHSGLKTSQQSRLD
;
A
#
# COMPACT_ATOMS: atom_id res chain seq x y z
N MET A 1 31.86 14.02 52.40
CA MET A 1 30.48 13.56 52.62
C MET A 1 29.56 14.49 51.85
N PRO A 2 28.72 13.98 50.93
CA PRO A 2 27.77 14.81 50.19
C PRO A 2 26.84 15.53 51.17
N SER A 3 26.55 16.81 50.91
CA SER A 3 25.86 17.67 51.86
C SER A 3 24.60 18.30 51.26
N ARG A 4 23.49 18.27 51.99
CA ARG A 4 22.21 18.82 51.53
C ARG A 4 22.19 20.35 51.57
N ILE A 5 21.67 21.01 50.54
CA ILE A 5 21.38 22.44 50.53
C ILE A 5 20.11 22.68 51.35
N ARG A 6 20.27 23.32 52.52
CA ARG A 6 19.17 23.54 53.48
C ARG A 6 18.18 24.64 53.05
N SER A 7 18.65 25.65 52.31
CA SER A 7 17.78 26.72 51.80
C SER A 7 17.05 26.28 50.53
N GLY A 8 15.72 26.16 50.62
CA GLY A 8 14.87 25.79 49.48
C GLY A 8 14.86 26.84 48.36
N TYR A 9 15.00 28.13 48.68
CA TYR A 9 15.10 29.19 47.67
C TYR A 9 16.43 29.14 46.92
N ARG A 10 17.53 28.91 47.64
CA ARG A 10 18.87 28.78 47.06
C ARG A 10 18.95 27.58 46.11
N ARG A 11 18.41 26.42 46.51
CA ARG A 11 18.33 25.24 45.64
C ARG A 11 17.50 25.53 44.38
N ARG A 12 16.31 26.13 44.51
CA ARG A 12 15.47 26.45 43.35
C ARG A 12 16.16 27.39 42.36
N LEU A 13 16.94 28.36 42.85
CA LEU A 13 17.74 29.24 41.98
C LEU A 13 18.84 28.46 41.24
N LEU A 14 19.60 27.61 41.94
CA LEU A 14 20.64 26.78 41.30
C LEU A 14 20.05 25.79 40.30
N ASP A 15 18.94 25.15 40.66
CA ASP A 15 18.21 24.21 39.82
C ASP A 15 17.63 24.88 38.58
N TRP A 16 17.18 26.13 38.67
CA TRP A 16 16.78 26.92 37.51
C TRP A 16 17.97 27.28 36.61
N LEU A 17 19.09 27.71 37.20
CA LEU A 17 20.31 28.06 36.45
C LEU A 17 20.95 26.86 35.73
N ALA A 18 20.63 25.63 36.15
CA ALA A 18 21.07 24.40 35.50
C ALA A 18 20.61 24.26 34.04
N ASP A 19 19.56 24.98 33.61
CA ASP A 19 19.01 24.93 32.25
C ASP A 19 19.71 25.92 31.28
N GLY A 20 20.94 26.38 31.56
CA GLY A 20 21.71 27.26 30.67
C GLY A 20 21.80 28.73 31.10
N GLY A 21 21.21 29.07 32.24
CA GLY A 21 21.32 30.37 32.89
C GLY A 21 20.33 31.44 32.42
N GLY A 22 20.32 32.59 33.08
CA GLY A 22 19.43 33.69 32.72
C GLY A 22 19.55 34.93 33.60
N THR A 23 18.73 35.94 33.31
CA THR A 23 18.78 37.22 34.04
C THR A 23 18.19 37.10 35.45
N VAL A 24 18.56 38.05 36.32
CA VAL A 24 18.01 38.14 37.69
C VAL A 24 16.48 38.28 37.68
N SER A 25 15.91 38.98 36.70
CA SER A 25 14.46 39.12 36.57
C SER A 25 13.79 37.82 36.15
N ALA A 26 14.39 37.09 35.20
CA ALA A 26 13.87 35.81 34.74
C ALA A 26 13.94 34.74 35.85
N SER A 27 15.04 34.70 36.61
CA SER A 27 15.20 33.76 37.72
C SER A 27 14.22 34.06 38.87
N ALA A 28 14.04 35.34 39.22
CA ALA A 28 13.08 35.77 40.23
C ALA A 28 11.65 35.34 39.89
N GLN A 29 11.24 35.59 38.64
CA GLN A 29 9.91 35.21 38.15
C GLN A 29 9.73 33.69 38.13
N SER A 30 10.74 32.93 37.67
CA SER A 30 10.62 31.47 37.58
C SER A 30 10.60 30.78 38.94
N VAL A 31 11.34 31.29 39.93
CA VAL A 31 11.42 30.69 41.27
C VAL A 31 10.30 31.21 42.20
N GLY A 32 9.56 32.24 41.78
CA GLY A 32 8.52 32.88 42.58
C GLY A 32 9.11 33.71 43.74
N LEU A 33 10.26 34.35 43.50
CA LEU A 33 10.93 35.23 44.44
C LEU A 33 10.69 36.69 44.05
N HIS A 34 10.50 37.56 45.03
CA HIS A 34 10.56 39.00 44.77
C HIS A 34 11.98 39.39 44.31
N LEU A 35 12.06 40.28 43.31
CA LEU A 35 13.30 40.67 42.65
C LEU A 35 14.45 41.04 43.62
N PRO A 36 14.24 41.82 44.70
CA PRO A 36 15.32 42.14 45.65
C PRO A 36 15.89 40.91 46.37
N HIS A 37 15.04 39.93 46.71
CA HIS A 37 15.44 38.70 47.38
C HIS A 37 16.23 37.79 46.43
N ALA A 38 15.76 37.64 45.19
CA ALA A 38 16.50 36.89 44.17
C ALA A 38 17.85 37.54 43.87
N SER A 39 17.92 38.87 43.80
CA SER A 39 19.18 39.61 43.61
C SER A 39 20.15 39.42 44.78
N SER A 40 19.66 39.43 46.02
CA SER A 40 20.48 39.21 47.22
C SER A 40 21.02 37.80 47.29
N GLU A 41 20.18 36.78 47.04
CA GLU A 41 20.61 35.38 47.02
C GLU A 41 21.59 35.11 45.88
N LEU A 42 21.37 35.64 44.68
CA LEU A 42 22.31 35.51 43.57
C LEU A 42 23.65 36.19 43.87
N LYS A 43 23.64 37.32 44.59
CA LYS A 43 24.88 37.96 45.06
C LYS A 43 25.64 37.04 46.01
N GLN A 44 24.97 36.46 47.02
CA GLN A 44 25.59 35.49 47.92
C GLN A 44 26.12 34.26 47.18
N LEU A 45 25.38 33.75 46.20
CA LEU A 45 25.82 32.63 45.36
C LEU A 45 27.06 32.94 44.52
N ARG A 46 27.27 34.21 44.13
CA ARG A 46 28.51 34.66 43.49
C ARG A 46 29.66 34.79 44.49
N GLU A 47 29.40 35.32 45.68
CA GLU A 47 30.38 35.38 46.76
C GLU A 47 30.84 33.97 47.18
N ASP A 48 29.93 33.00 47.19
CA ASP A 48 30.19 31.57 47.42
C ASP A 48 30.90 30.89 46.21
N GLY A 49 31.03 31.58 45.08
CA GLY A 49 31.67 31.09 43.85
C GLY A 49 30.85 30.10 43.03
N TRP A 50 29.57 29.88 43.36
CA TRP A 50 28.70 28.88 42.69
C TRP A 50 28.06 29.41 41.40
N VAL A 51 27.94 30.73 41.29
CA VAL A 51 27.33 31.41 40.14
C VAL A 51 28.29 32.46 39.61
N ALA A 52 28.30 32.66 38.30
CA ALA A 52 29.04 33.73 37.62
C ALA A 52 28.10 34.55 36.73
N SER A 53 28.47 35.83 36.54
CA SER A 53 27.77 36.78 35.67
C SER A 53 28.58 36.96 34.38
N ASP A 54 27.91 37.03 33.23
CA ASP A 54 28.53 37.28 31.92
C ASP A 54 29.03 38.72 31.73
N ARG A 55 28.58 39.64 32.59
CA ARG A 55 28.94 41.06 32.60
C ARG A 55 29.33 41.51 34.00
N GLU A 56 30.00 42.66 34.07
CA GLU A 56 30.39 43.32 35.32
C GLU A 56 29.20 43.53 36.27
N GLU A 57 29.49 43.44 37.57
CA GLU A 57 28.50 43.46 38.64
C GLU A 57 27.66 44.75 38.61
N GLY A 58 26.33 44.60 38.56
CA GLY A 58 25.39 45.74 38.49
C GLY A 58 24.91 46.10 37.07
N SER A 59 25.47 45.47 36.03
CA SER A 59 24.99 45.64 34.65
C SER A 59 23.58 45.10 34.46
N LYS A 60 22.65 45.95 34.00
CA LYS A 60 21.28 45.52 33.65
C LYS A 60 21.32 44.45 32.56
N GLY A 61 20.59 43.37 32.77
CA GLY A 61 20.44 42.28 31.80
C GLY A 61 21.57 41.25 31.79
N ALA A 62 22.48 41.26 32.78
CA ALA A 62 23.53 40.25 32.89
C ALA A 62 22.95 38.83 33.11
N VAL A 63 23.42 37.88 32.31
CA VAL A 63 23.06 36.45 32.39
C VAL A 63 23.90 35.80 33.47
N GLN A 64 23.21 35.21 34.44
CA GLN A 64 23.83 34.41 35.50
C GLN A 64 23.92 32.96 35.06
N ARG A 65 25.04 32.29 35.34
CA ARG A 65 25.29 30.87 35.01
C ARG A 65 25.95 30.14 36.18
N LEU A 66 25.76 28.82 36.26
CA LEU A 66 26.48 27.98 37.22
C LEU A 66 27.96 27.89 36.85
N THR A 67 28.82 27.97 37.86
CA THR A 67 30.25 27.62 37.74
C THR A 67 30.44 26.12 37.90
N GLU A 68 31.65 25.61 37.61
CA GLU A 68 31.99 24.20 37.88
C GLU A 68 31.80 23.84 39.37
N VAL A 69 32.12 24.76 40.28
CA VAL A 69 31.90 24.60 41.72
C VAL A 69 30.40 24.55 42.04
N GLY A 70 29.59 25.40 41.40
CA GLY A 70 28.14 25.38 41.55
C GLY A 70 27.51 24.07 41.07
N TRP A 71 27.99 23.51 39.95
CA TRP A 71 27.57 22.20 39.46
C TRP A 71 27.92 21.08 40.44
N LYS A 72 29.16 21.03 40.94
CA LYS A 72 29.58 20.05 41.97
C LYS A 72 28.71 20.16 43.22
N ARG A 73 28.44 21.38 43.68
CA ARG A 73 27.59 21.60 44.86
C ARG A 73 26.16 21.08 44.66
N LEU A 74 25.61 21.28 43.46
CA LEU A 74 24.28 20.81 43.09
C LEU A 74 24.24 19.27 42.99
N GLN A 75 25.27 18.65 42.42
CA GLN A 75 25.44 17.19 42.37
C GLN A 75 25.58 16.58 43.78
N GLU A 76 26.32 17.21 44.69
CA GLU A 76 26.39 16.77 46.10
C GLU A 76 25.02 16.80 46.79
N ASP A 77 24.17 17.79 46.50
CA ASP A 77 22.80 17.85 47.03
C ASP A 77 21.90 16.76 46.43
N ASP A 78 22.08 16.42 45.15
CA ASP A 78 21.38 15.30 44.50
C ASP A 78 21.73 13.96 45.17
N ILE A 79 23.03 13.68 45.38
CA ILE A 79 23.52 12.45 46.05
C ILE A 79 23.02 12.40 47.49
N ALA A 80 23.12 13.50 48.24
CA ALA A 80 22.65 13.55 49.63
C ALA A 80 21.15 13.27 49.77
N ARG A 81 20.35 13.55 48.73
CA ARG A 81 18.90 13.26 48.71
C ARG A 81 18.61 11.83 48.33
N LEU A 82 19.37 11.26 47.39
CA LEU A 82 19.30 9.83 47.08
C LEU A 82 19.68 9.01 48.32
N GLN A 83 20.72 9.42 49.06
CA GLN A 83 21.18 8.74 50.28
C GLN A 83 20.13 8.75 51.40
N ALA A 84 19.21 9.71 51.38
CA ALA A 84 18.15 9.82 52.38
C ALA A 84 16.94 8.92 52.08
N ILE A 85 16.90 8.27 50.91
CA ILE A 85 15.89 7.28 50.55
C ILE A 85 16.43 5.89 50.90
N ASP A 86 15.64 5.11 51.63
CA ASP A 86 15.96 3.71 51.86
C ASP A 86 15.64 2.90 50.60
N LEU A 87 16.69 2.50 49.88
CA LEU A 87 16.54 1.72 48.65
C LEU A 87 16.25 0.23 48.91
N SER A 88 16.43 -0.24 50.16
CA SER A 88 16.03 -1.60 50.53
C SER A 88 14.52 -1.77 50.61
N ASP A 89 13.77 -0.67 50.79
CA ASP A 89 12.31 -0.60 50.80
C ASP A 89 11.70 -0.48 49.38
N MET A 90 12.47 -0.74 48.32
CA MET A 90 12.01 -0.62 46.93
C MET A 90 11.00 -1.74 46.58
N PRO A 91 9.73 -1.41 46.24
CA PRO A 91 8.75 -2.42 45.87
C PRO A 91 9.12 -3.13 44.56
N PRO A 92 8.81 -4.43 44.41
CA PRO A 92 9.08 -5.15 43.16
C PRO A 92 8.30 -4.51 42.00
N GLY A 93 9.00 -4.15 40.92
CA GLY A 93 8.42 -3.47 39.76
C GLY A 93 8.46 -1.94 39.81
N ALA A 94 8.94 -1.33 40.90
CA ALA A 94 9.31 0.08 40.89
C ALA A 94 10.47 0.32 39.91
N ILE A 95 10.47 1.46 39.23
CA ILE A 95 11.50 1.85 38.26
C ILE A 95 12.31 3.08 38.71
N GLY A 96 11.82 3.79 39.73
CA GLY A 96 12.45 4.99 40.25
C GLY A 96 11.72 5.59 41.45
N CYS A 97 12.23 6.71 41.95
CA CYS A 97 11.69 7.42 43.11
C CYS A 97 11.80 8.95 42.98
N VAL A 98 11.05 9.66 43.81
CA VAL A 98 11.06 11.15 43.88
C VAL A 98 12.05 11.63 44.94
N LEU A 99 13.12 12.30 44.53
CA LEU A 99 14.14 12.87 45.43
C LEU A 99 13.79 14.27 45.96
N ALA A 100 13.06 15.05 45.16
CA ALA A 100 12.60 16.37 45.56
C ALA A 100 11.39 16.81 44.71
N ARG A 101 10.58 17.68 45.30
CA ARG A 101 9.44 18.30 44.64
C ARG A 101 9.35 19.78 44.98
N ASP A 102 9.45 20.61 43.95
CA ASP A 102 9.40 22.06 44.01
C ASP A 102 8.33 22.55 43.01
N GLY A 103 7.06 22.47 43.42
CA GLY A 103 5.92 22.82 42.57
C GLY A 103 5.79 21.88 41.36
N ALA A 104 5.97 22.43 40.16
CA ALA A 104 5.97 21.68 38.90
C ALA A 104 7.34 21.04 38.58
N HIS A 105 8.40 21.39 39.31
CA HIS A 105 9.74 20.85 39.10
C HIS A 105 9.96 19.66 40.04
N LEU A 106 10.44 18.54 39.50
CA LEU A 106 10.72 17.33 40.25
C LEU A 106 12.16 16.91 39.99
N LEU A 107 12.80 16.38 41.04
CA LEU A 107 14.05 15.65 40.94
C LEU A 107 13.74 14.17 41.12
N LEU A 108 13.99 13.37 40.10
CA LEU A 108 13.69 11.95 40.08
C LEU A 108 14.98 11.15 40.01
N ALA A 109 14.99 9.97 40.60
CA ALA A 109 16.05 8.98 40.41
C ALA A 109 15.46 7.72 39.79
N TYR A 110 16.11 7.19 38.77
CA TYR A 110 15.72 5.95 38.11
C TYR A 110 16.86 4.94 38.13
N ALA A 111 16.54 3.67 38.31
CA ALA A 111 17.51 2.58 38.16
C ALA A 111 17.96 2.42 36.70
N GLN A 112 17.07 2.71 35.75
CA GLN A 112 17.36 2.71 34.31
C GLN A 112 16.89 4.04 33.70
N SER A 113 17.75 4.68 32.89
CA SER A 113 17.34 5.92 32.21
C SER A 113 16.11 5.69 31.34
N PRO A 114 15.07 6.54 31.46
CA PRO A 114 13.98 6.58 30.51
C PRO A 114 14.50 6.73 29.07
N SER A 115 13.85 6.05 28.13
CA SER A 115 14.20 6.03 26.70
C SER A 115 13.92 7.35 25.99
N SER A 116 13.05 8.19 26.55
CA SER A 116 12.58 9.45 25.97
C SER A 116 12.69 10.62 26.95
N ALA A 117 12.77 11.84 26.40
CA ALA A 117 12.75 13.07 27.21
C ALA A 117 11.36 13.37 27.80
N LEU A 118 10.29 12.91 27.16
CA LEU A 118 8.94 12.96 27.72
C LEU A 118 8.72 11.68 28.55
N ILE A 119 8.24 11.83 29.78
CA ILE A 119 8.14 10.76 30.78
C ILE A 119 6.73 10.76 31.36
N THR A 120 6.15 9.59 31.58
CA THR A 120 4.88 9.45 32.28
C THR A 120 5.11 9.27 33.78
N LEU A 121 4.35 10.01 34.58
CA LEU A 121 4.36 9.89 36.03
C LEU A 121 2.95 9.52 36.53
N PRO A 122 2.83 8.61 37.49
CA PRO A 122 1.55 8.30 38.09
C PRO A 122 1.11 9.46 39.01
N ASN A 123 -0.20 9.69 39.12
CA ASN A 123 -0.73 10.70 40.03
C ASN A 123 -0.63 10.33 41.52
N ARG A 124 -0.38 9.06 41.84
CA ARG A 124 -0.26 8.48 43.18
C ARG A 124 1.00 7.61 43.28
N PRO A 125 1.61 7.47 44.48
CA PRO A 125 2.77 6.61 44.69
C PRO A 125 2.45 5.15 44.34
N PHE A 126 3.45 4.41 43.88
CA PHE A 126 3.33 2.97 43.69
C PHE A 126 3.33 2.27 45.06
N THR A 127 2.26 1.54 45.33
CA THR A 127 2.12 0.61 46.46
C THR A 127 1.78 -0.74 45.88
N GLN A 128 2.40 -1.80 46.38
CA GLN A 128 2.10 -3.17 45.96
C GLN A 128 0.60 -3.45 46.21
N PRO A 129 -0.12 -4.12 45.29
CA PRO A 129 -1.46 -4.60 45.60
C PRO A 129 -1.35 -5.62 46.73
N ASP A 130 -2.04 -5.38 47.85
CA ASP A 130 -2.14 -6.34 48.94
C ASP A 130 -2.78 -7.63 48.42
N ALA A 131 -2.19 -8.78 48.74
CA ALA A 131 -2.68 -10.09 48.32
C ALA A 131 -4.05 -10.48 48.93
N ASP A 132 -4.61 -9.65 49.82
CA ASP A 132 -5.87 -9.87 50.55
C ASP A 132 -7.02 -8.92 50.11
N ASP A 133 -6.81 -8.03 49.13
CA ASP A 133 -7.83 -7.05 48.70
C ASP A 133 -8.63 -7.54 47.47
N ASP A 134 -9.18 -8.75 47.54
CA ASP A 134 -10.23 -9.25 46.63
C ASP A 134 -11.65 -8.82 47.08
N ILE A 135 -11.74 -7.93 48.09
CA ILE A 135 -13.00 -7.31 48.51
C ILE A 135 -13.17 -5.99 47.77
N SER A 136 -13.69 -6.10 46.55
CA SER A 136 -14.26 -5.02 45.77
C SER A 136 -15.20 -4.17 46.63
N THR A 137 -14.75 -2.98 47.06
CA THR A 137 -15.58 -1.99 47.72
C THR A 137 -16.30 -1.10 46.69
N GLY A 138 -17.04 -1.70 45.75
CA GLY A 138 -18.22 -1.14 45.06
C GLY A 138 -18.16 0.25 44.40
N ASN A 139 -17.04 0.94 44.44
CA ASN A 139 -16.73 2.15 43.71
C ASN A 139 -15.72 1.70 42.68
N GLN A 140 -16.03 1.84 41.38
CA GLN A 140 -15.04 1.74 40.32
C GLN A 140 -13.79 2.51 40.76
N GLY A 141 -12.74 1.76 41.13
CA GLY A 141 -11.53 2.30 41.72
C GLY A 141 -11.03 3.38 40.79
N GLY A 142 -10.94 4.62 41.29
CA GLY A 142 -10.63 5.77 40.45
C GLY A 142 -9.36 5.49 39.66
N ASP A 143 -9.52 5.25 38.36
CA ASP A 143 -8.44 4.83 37.45
C ASP A 143 -7.17 5.61 37.75
N MET A 144 -6.06 4.90 37.93
CA MET A 144 -4.74 5.51 38.13
C MET A 144 -4.45 6.43 36.94
N LYS A 145 -4.47 7.73 37.18
CA LYS A 145 -4.31 8.74 36.13
C LYS A 145 -2.83 9.07 35.98
N TRP A 146 -2.37 9.08 34.75
CA TRP A 146 -0.99 9.43 34.40
C TRP A 146 -0.89 10.91 34.03
N VAL A 147 0.28 11.49 34.25
CA VAL A 147 0.61 12.88 33.91
C VAL A 147 1.93 12.92 33.15
N TRP A 148 2.02 13.85 32.19
CA TRP A 148 3.26 14.08 31.45
C TRP A 148 4.25 14.94 32.24
N ALA A 149 5.51 14.51 32.25
CA ALA A 149 6.67 15.26 32.70
C ALA A 149 7.71 15.32 31.60
N VAL A 150 8.39 16.46 31.46
CA VAL A 150 9.44 16.65 30.46
C VAL A 150 10.79 16.77 31.16
N ARG A 151 11.77 16.02 30.67
CA ARG A 151 13.18 16.15 31.03
C ARG A 151 13.70 17.51 30.59
N ARG A 152 14.24 18.25 31.54
CA ARG A 152 14.90 19.55 31.34
C ARG A 152 16.26 19.36 30.68
N ASP A 153 16.80 20.44 30.13
CA ASP A 153 18.05 20.41 29.35
C ASP A 153 19.30 20.27 30.23
N ALA A 154 19.16 20.28 31.55
CA ALA A 154 20.23 19.97 32.48
C ALA A 154 20.82 18.56 32.22
N PRO A 155 22.16 18.38 32.33
CA PRO A 155 22.81 17.11 32.08
C PRO A 155 22.32 16.04 33.06
N GLN A 156 22.29 14.79 32.57
CA GLN A 156 21.99 13.63 33.40
C GLN A 156 23.09 13.45 34.44
N HIS A 157 22.70 13.16 35.68
CA HIS A 157 23.65 12.90 36.75
C HIS A 157 23.59 11.42 37.15
N TRP A 158 24.60 10.68 36.73
CA TRP A 158 24.76 9.26 37.05
C TRP A 158 25.46 9.10 38.40
N VAL A 159 24.94 8.22 39.25
CA VAL A 159 25.43 7.99 40.61
C VAL A 159 25.56 6.49 40.84
N ASP A 160 26.72 6.06 41.34
CA ASP A 160 26.88 4.73 41.91
C ASP A 160 26.26 4.72 43.31
N VAL A 161 25.21 3.91 43.47
CA VAL A 161 24.45 3.81 44.71
C VAL A 161 25.22 3.10 45.82
N THR A 162 26.17 2.23 45.48
CA THR A 162 26.97 1.51 46.48
C THR A 162 28.02 2.43 47.11
N ALA A 163 28.73 3.21 46.28
CA ALA A 163 29.76 4.14 46.72
C ALA A 163 29.23 5.55 47.06
N MET A 164 27.99 5.87 46.66
CA MET A 164 27.38 7.21 46.70
C MET A 164 28.28 8.29 46.08
N LYS A 165 28.77 8.02 44.86
CA LYS A 165 29.66 8.91 44.10
C LYS A 165 29.12 9.16 42.69
N SER A 166 29.37 10.37 42.18
CA SER A 166 29.07 10.72 40.79
C SER A 166 29.90 9.88 39.81
N LEU A 167 29.27 9.46 38.73
CA LEU A 167 29.90 8.80 37.58
C LEU A 167 30.10 9.83 36.46
N SER A 168 31.14 9.62 35.64
CA SER A 168 31.47 10.51 34.51
C SER A 168 30.51 10.40 33.32
N GLY A 169 29.61 9.42 33.32
CA GLY A 169 28.64 9.19 32.26
C GLY A 169 27.77 7.95 32.53
N ALA A 170 26.92 7.59 31.57
CA ALA A 170 26.14 6.37 31.64
C ALA A 170 27.09 5.15 31.71
N PRO A 171 26.84 4.16 32.57
CA PRO A 171 27.63 2.94 32.62
C PRO A 171 27.52 2.20 31.27
N GLU A 172 28.62 1.61 30.81
CA GLU A 172 28.57 0.72 29.65
C GLU A 172 27.71 -0.50 29.98
N LYS A 173 26.82 -0.88 29.06
CA LYS A 173 26.04 -2.12 29.20
C LYS A 173 27.02 -3.29 29.13
N ILE A 174 27.26 -3.95 30.25
CA ILE A 174 28.15 -5.10 30.30
C ILE A 174 27.48 -6.27 29.56
N ASP A 175 28.15 -6.79 28.54
CA ASP A 175 27.71 -7.96 27.79
C ASP A 175 27.90 -9.21 28.67
N PRO A 176 26.82 -9.96 29.02
CA PRO A 176 26.92 -11.14 29.87
C PRO A 176 27.76 -12.27 29.26
N SER A 177 28.12 -12.19 27.98
CA SER A 177 29.03 -13.12 27.31
C SER A 177 30.52 -12.85 27.55
N ARG A 178 30.89 -11.72 28.19
CA ARG A 178 32.28 -11.38 28.54
C ARG A 178 32.61 -11.71 29.99
N ILE A 179 33.86 -12.09 30.24
CA ILE A 179 34.40 -12.41 31.59
C ILE A 179 34.25 -11.22 32.55
N GLU A 180 34.28 -9.98 32.03
CA GLU A 180 34.01 -8.72 32.75
C GLU A 180 32.56 -8.63 33.30
N GLY A 181 31.64 -9.48 32.82
CA GLY A 181 30.25 -9.58 33.29
C GLY A 181 30.05 -10.43 34.54
N TRP A 182 31.13 -10.95 35.13
CA TRP A 182 31.09 -11.76 36.36
C TRP A 182 31.43 -10.97 37.64
N ASP A 183 31.89 -9.72 37.52
CA ASP A 183 32.03 -8.80 38.67
C ASP A 183 30.65 -8.31 39.15
N GLU A 184 30.54 -7.92 40.42
CA GLU A 184 29.29 -7.35 40.96
C GLU A 184 28.83 -6.17 40.08
N PRO A 185 27.62 -6.23 39.50
CA PRO A 185 27.19 -5.23 38.55
C PRO A 185 27.07 -3.87 39.25
N LEU A 186 27.78 -2.88 38.71
CA LEU A 186 27.76 -1.51 39.21
C LEU A 186 26.31 -1.00 39.26
N GLN A 187 25.78 -0.75 40.46
CA GLN A 187 24.40 -0.29 40.66
C GLN A 187 24.31 1.22 40.40
N ALA A 188 24.32 1.58 39.12
CA ALA A 188 24.19 2.96 38.69
C ALA A 188 22.72 3.39 38.65
N TRP A 189 22.41 4.54 39.25
CA TRP A 189 21.13 5.22 39.10
C TRP A 189 21.34 6.55 38.38
N VAL A 190 20.34 6.96 37.60
CA VAL A 190 20.34 8.27 36.94
C VAL A 190 19.40 9.23 37.66
N ILE A 191 19.91 10.40 37.99
CA ILE A 191 19.15 11.50 38.56
C ILE A 191 18.77 12.47 37.43
N LEU A 192 17.48 12.72 37.31
CA LEU A 192 16.87 13.52 36.24
C LEU A 192 16.08 14.69 36.82
N ARG A 193 16.27 15.86 36.22
CA ARG A 193 15.45 17.05 36.47
C ARG A 193 14.31 17.07 35.47
N VAL A 194 13.08 17.06 35.96
CA VAL A 194 11.89 17.07 35.13
C VAL A 194 10.94 18.20 35.52
N GLN A 195 10.13 18.63 34.57
CA GLN A 195 9.06 19.59 34.78
C GLN A 195 7.72 18.98 34.36
N LEU A 196 6.71 19.08 35.22
CA LEU A 196 5.35 18.70 34.89
C LEU A 196 4.79 19.58 33.78
N LEU A 197 4.19 18.93 32.80
CA LEU A 197 3.60 19.59 31.64
C LEU A 197 2.29 20.30 32.00
N GLU A 198 1.55 19.81 33.01
CA GLU A 198 0.35 20.44 33.54
C GLU A 198 0.64 21.06 34.93
N ARG A 199 0.82 22.38 35.00
CA ARG A 199 1.20 23.09 36.24
C ARG A 199 0.10 23.12 37.32
N GLY A 200 -1.14 22.74 37.00
CA GLY A 200 -2.31 22.88 37.89
C GLY A 200 -2.87 21.58 38.47
N ARG A 201 -2.41 20.40 38.05
CA ARG A 201 -2.95 19.12 38.56
C ARG A 201 -2.39 18.81 39.95
N LYS A 202 -3.28 18.44 40.87
CA LYS A 202 -2.90 17.89 42.19
C LYS A 202 -2.28 16.51 42.00
N MET A 203 -0.95 16.44 42.08
CA MET A 203 -0.19 15.18 42.12
C MET A 203 0.06 14.78 43.58
N ALA A 204 -0.15 13.51 43.93
CA ALA A 204 0.03 12.98 45.29
C ALA A 204 1.43 12.38 45.55
N LEU A 205 2.36 12.45 44.59
CA LEU A 205 3.75 12.01 44.78
C LEU A 205 4.51 12.96 45.72
N SER A 206 4.87 12.46 46.91
CA SER A 206 5.75 13.15 47.87
C SER A 206 7.21 12.73 47.67
N VAL A 207 8.13 13.41 48.35
CA VAL A 207 9.53 12.94 48.43
C VAL A 207 9.55 11.53 49.02
N GLY A 208 10.33 10.63 48.41
CA GLY A 208 10.40 9.21 48.76
C GLY A 208 9.32 8.32 48.14
N SER A 209 8.37 8.88 47.38
CA SER A 209 7.40 8.07 46.65
C SER A 209 8.07 7.25 45.53
N TRP A 210 7.69 5.98 45.42
CA TRP A 210 8.10 5.07 44.35
C TRP A 210 7.26 5.26 43.07
N ILE A 211 7.89 5.06 41.93
CA ILE A 211 7.34 5.24 40.58
C ILE A 211 7.30 3.89 39.90
N GLN A 212 6.13 3.51 39.34
CA GLN A 212 5.97 2.34 38.50
C GLN A 212 6.04 2.71 37.01
N ALA A 213 6.36 1.74 36.14
CA ALA A 213 6.28 1.92 34.70
C ALA A 213 4.83 2.07 34.22
N ASN A 214 4.60 2.88 33.19
CA ASN A 214 3.28 3.01 32.58
C ASN A 214 2.94 1.78 31.73
N PRO A 215 1.77 1.12 31.92
CA PRO A 215 1.28 0.13 30.96
C PRO A 215 1.07 0.78 29.58
N GLN A 216 1.46 0.08 28.52
CA GLN A 216 1.60 0.61 27.15
C GLN A 216 0.33 1.23 26.53
N ASP A 217 -0.85 1.02 27.13
CA ASP A 217 -2.14 1.47 26.59
C ASP A 217 -2.75 2.69 27.31
N ARG A 218 -2.10 3.23 28.36
CA ARG A 218 -2.67 4.30 29.20
C ARG A 218 -1.86 5.60 29.15
N TRP A 219 -1.84 6.27 28.00
CA TRP A 219 -1.12 7.54 27.85
C TRP A 219 -1.95 8.77 28.28
N PRO A 220 -1.35 9.76 28.97
CA PRO A 220 -2.03 11.03 29.24
C PRO A 220 -2.28 11.84 27.95
N LYS A 221 -3.28 12.72 27.97
CA LYS A 221 -3.54 13.66 26.86
C LYS A 221 -2.44 14.72 26.77
N LEU A 222 -1.98 15.04 25.56
CA LEU A 222 -1.08 16.18 25.31
C LEU A 222 -1.85 17.52 25.41
N PRO A 223 -1.16 18.68 25.44
CA PRO A 223 -1.79 19.99 25.50
C PRO A 223 -2.61 20.30 24.25
N ALA A 224 -3.70 21.06 24.40
CA ALA A 224 -4.60 21.39 23.30
C ALA A 224 -3.91 22.06 22.10
N SER A 225 -2.88 22.88 22.35
CA SER A 225 -2.09 23.54 21.30
C SER A 225 -1.28 22.59 20.41
N SER A 226 -1.20 21.31 20.78
CA SER A 226 -0.40 20.28 20.11
C SER A 226 -1.20 19.12 19.51
N ILE A 227 -2.55 19.14 19.56
CA ILE A 227 -3.40 18.04 19.03
C ILE A 227 -4.45 18.54 18.00
N GLY A 228 -4.54 19.85 17.74
CA GLY A 228 -5.64 20.44 16.97
C GLY A 228 -5.29 20.92 15.54
N GLY A 229 -4.06 20.68 15.08
CA GLY A 229 -3.59 21.14 13.76
C GLY A 229 -4.09 20.33 12.56
N ASP A 230 -4.00 20.95 11.38
CA ASP A 230 -4.30 20.36 10.06
C ASP A 230 -3.15 19.54 9.46
N TRP A 231 -2.01 19.47 10.15
CA TRP A 231 -0.83 18.73 9.73
C TRP A 231 -0.11 18.12 10.93
N GLU A 232 0.74 17.14 10.67
CA GLU A 232 1.48 16.40 11.68
C GLU A 232 2.97 16.75 11.63
N LEU A 233 3.50 17.26 12.74
CA LEU A 233 4.93 17.60 12.86
C LEU A 233 5.78 16.35 13.17
N GLY A 234 5.19 15.37 13.83
CA GLY A 234 5.90 14.21 14.38
C GLY A 234 5.16 13.58 15.55
N THR A 235 5.86 12.82 16.38
CA THR A 235 5.26 12.07 17.51
C THR A 235 5.86 12.46 18.86
N ALA A 236 5.06 12.29 19.92
CA ALA A 236 5.45 12.56 21.31
C ALA A 236 5.95 11.27 22.01
N ALA A 237 7.14 10.79 21.63
CA ALA A 237 7.74 9.59 22.22
C ALA A 237 7.84 9.68 23.76
N PRO A 238 7.47 8.61 24.50
CA PRO A 238 7.35 7.23 24.04
C PRO A 238 5.93 6.86 23.60
N ALA A 239 4.95 7.77 23.74
CA ALA A 239 3.62 7.52 23.22
C ALA A 239 3.63 7.67 21.69
N PRO A 240 2.98 6.78 20.93
CA PRO A 240 2.76 6.95 19.49
C PRO A 240 1.66 8.00 19.21
N THR A 241 1.61 9.08 20.01
CA THR A 241 0.61 10.14 19.86
C THR A 241 1.14 11.19 18.87
N PRO A 242 0.40 11.49 17.78
CA PRO A 242 0.81 12.49 16.81
C PRO A 242 0.73 13.90 17.41
N VAL A 243 1.74 14.71 17.12
CA VAL A 243 1.83 16.12 17.48
C VAL A 243 1.34 16.94 16.30
N ARG A 244 0.15 17.55 16.45
CA ARG A 244 -0.54 18.37 15.45
C ARG A 244 -0.68 19.81 15.94
N PRO A 245 0.27 20.69 15.59
CA PRO A 245 0.31 22.07 16.06
C PRO A 245 -0.90 22.88 15.59
N SER A 246 -1.62 23.51 16.51
CA SER A 246 -2.86 24.26 16.19
C SER A 246 -2.63 25.68 15.69
N ALA A 247 -1.38 26.12 15.58
CA ALA A 247 -1.00 27.48 15.20
C ALA A 247 0.31 27.46 14.40
N ALA A 248 0.63 28.58 13.75
CA ALA A 248 1.87 28.73 13.01
C ALA A 248 3.09 28.53 13.91
N ILE A 249 4.14 27.90 13.36
CA ILE A 249 5.37 27.62 14.10
C ILE A 249 6.48 28.55 13.62
N ALA A 250 7.16 29.20 14.55
CA ALA A 250 8.46 29.83 14.31
C ALA A 250 9.56 28.80 14.62
N ALA A 251 10.16 28.20 13.59
CA ALA A 251 11.26 27.26 13.74
C ALA A 251 12.60 28.00 13.72
N VAL A 252 13.30 27.98 14.85
CA VAL A 252 14.64 28.56 15.02
C VAL A 252 15.65 27.43 14.92
N ILE A 253 16.11 27.16 13.70
CA ILE A 253 16.91 25.97 13.38
C ILE A 253 18.02 26.40 12.44
N GLU A 254 19.27 26.12 12.79
CA GLU A 254 20.43 26.46 11.97
C GLU A 254 20.85 25.31 11.05
N GLU A 255 20.56 24.06 11.44
CA GLU A 255 21.00 22.88 10.69
C GLU A 255 20.21 22.71 9.39
N ARG A 256 20.89 22.90 8.24
CA ARG A 256 20.29 22.81 6.89
C ARG A 256 19.50 21.52 6.66
N ILE A 257 19.97 20.38 7.19
CA ILE A 257 19.29 19.08 7.05
C ILE A 257 17.95 19.09 7.80
N THR A 258 17.92 19.61 9.04
CA THR A 258 16.70 19.73 9.84
C THR A 258 15.70 20.70 9.18
N GLN A 259 16.19 21.80 8.59
CA GLN A 259 15.36 22.71 7.82
C GLN A 259 14.70 22.00 6.61
N GLY A 260 15.47 21.20 5.87
CA GLY A 260 14.96 20.37 4.76
C GLY A 260 13.90 19.37 5.20
N LEU A 261 14.13 18.66 6.31
CA LEU A 261 13.17 17.73 6.89
C LEU A 261 11.87 18.45 7.27
N LEU A 262 11.95 19.61 7.94
CA LEU A 262 10.76 20.39 8.28
C LEU A 262 9.99 20.89 7.06
N MET A 263 10.68 21.31 6.00
CA MET A 263 10.01 21.68 4.75
C MET A 263 9.30 20.48 4.13
N ARG A 264 9.87 19.27 4.21
CA ARG A 264 9.25 18.03 3.71
C ARG A 264 8.00 17.66 4.52
N ILE A 265 8.08 17.73 5.84
CA ILE A 265 6.94 17.45 6.74
C ILE A 265 5.83 18.50 6.55
N ALA A 266 6.16 19.79 6.65
CA ALA A 266 5.17 20.86 6.65
C ALA A 266 4.64 21.17 5.23
N GLY A 267 5.39 20.84 4.19
CA GLY A 267 5.08 21.14 2.79
C GLY A 267 4.05 20.20 2.14
N GLU A 268 3.54 19.22 2.87
CA GLU A 268 2.46 18.35 2.42
C GLU A 268 1.12 19.11 2.42
N GLY A 269 0.47 19.20 1.26
CA GLY A 269 -0.76 19.99 1.10
C GLY A 269 -0.59 21.51 1.34
N ALA A 270 0.65 22.02 1.25
CA ALA A 270 0.98 23.43 1.41
C ALA A 270 1.92 23.93 0.32
N TRP A 271 1.90 25.24 0.09
CA TRP A 271 2.88 25.90 -0.75
C TRP A 271 4.21 26.08 -0.02
N VAL A 272 5.31 25.81 -0.69
CA VAL A 272 6.65 25.87 -0.09
C VAL A 272 7.49 26.96 -0.74
N LEU A 273 7.96 27.92 0.05
CA LEU A 273 8.85 29.00 -0.38
C LEU A 273 10.19 28.83 0.35
N GLY A 274 11.24 28.37 -0.33
CA GLY A 274 12.50 28.00 0.33
C GLY A 274 13.52 27.35 -0.60
N ASP A 275 14.58 26.76 -0.02
CA ASP A 275 15.62 26.02 -0.73
C ASP A 275 15.04 24.70 -1.30
N LEU A 276 14.68 24.73 -2.60
CA LEU A 276 14.04 23.60 -3.27
C LEU A 276 14.98 22.41 -3.52
N ASP A 277 16.30 22.61 -3.47
CA ASP A 277 17.29 21.54 -3.69
C ASP A 277 17.11 20.41 -2.66
N MET A 278 16.63 20.76 -1.45
CA MET A 278 16.40 19.82 -0.35
C MET A 278 15.13 18.97 -0.51
N LEU A 279 14.22 19.38 -1.39
CA LEU A 279 12.90 18.74 -1.56
C LEU A 279 12.82 17.89 -2.83
N GLY A 280 13.83 17.96 -3.70
CA GLY A 280 13.75 17.36 -5.05
C GLY A 280 12.59 17.93 -5.88
N ARG A 281 12.00 19.06 -5.48
CA ARG A 281 10.88 19.71 -6.18
C ARG A 281 11.41 20.66 -7.24
N GLY A 282 10.79 20.63 -8.42
CA GLY A 282 11.07 21.61 -9.47
C GLY A 282 10.44 22.97 -9.17
N GLN A 283 11.09 24.05 -9.61
CA GLN A 283 10.56 25.42 -9.53
C GLN A 283 9.21 25.53 -10.25
N SER A 284 8.17 25.96 -9.51
CA SER A 284 6.86 26.27 -10.10
C SER A 284 6.91 27.57 -10.92
N PRO A 285 6.04 27.73 -11.93
CA PRO A 285 5.94 29.02 -12.64
C PRO A 285 5.69 30.18 -11.68
N TRP A 286 6.31 31.31 -11.93
CA TRP A 286 6.16 32.51 -11.13
C TRP A 286 4.75 33.11 -11.32
N PRO A 287 4.08 33.52 -10.24
CA PRO A 287 2.74 34.11 -10.29
C PRO A 287 2.80 35.55 -10.79
N LEU A 288 2.04 35.86 -11.85
CA LEU A 288 1.99 37.22 -12.40
C LEU A 288 1.39 38.24 -11.42
N GLU A 289 0.63 37.77 -10.45
CA GLU A 289 -0.06 38.57 -9.43
C GLU A 289 0.94 39.18 -8.42
N ALA A 290 2.03 38.46 -8.10
CA ALA A 290 3.09 38.93 -7.21
C ALA A 290 3.85 40.15 -7.76
N LEU A 291 3.81 40.38 -9.09
CA LEU A 291 4.39 41.56 -9.73
C LEU A 291 3.79 42.86 -9.20
N THR A 292 2.53 42.85 -8.79
CA THR A 292 1.83 44.05 -8.29
C THR A 292 2.50 44.59 -7.02
N GLY A 293 2.72 43.71 -6.04
CA GLY A 293 3.44 44.03 -4.81
C GLY A 293 4.88 44.46 -5.09
N TRP A 294 5.54 43.79 -6.05
CA TRP A 294 6.92 44.10 -6.39
C TRP A 294 7.05 45.49 -7.05
N ILE A 295 6.20 45.85 -8.01
CA ILE A 295 6.25 47.16 -8.67
C ILE A 295 6.04 48.29 -7.66
N PHE A 296 5.11 48.12 -6.72
CA PHE A 296 4.87 49.08 -5.64
C PHE A 296 6.14 49.30 -4.78
N ARG A 297 6.87 48.22 -4.47
CA ARG A 297 8.12 48.27 -3.69
C ARG A 297 9.31 48.81 -4.49
N ALA A 298 9.44 48.42 -5.75
CA ALA A 298 10.50 48.88 -6.65
C ALA A 298 10.37 50.37 -6.99
N HIS A 299 9.16 50.93 -6.87
CA HIS A 299 8.85 52.30 -7.24
C HIS A 299 7.91 52.99 -6.22
N THR A 300 8.42 53.26 -5.03
CA THR A 300 7.69 53.82 -3.88
C THR A 300 7.02 55.19 -4.08
N ARG A 301 7.24 55.88 -5.22
CA ARG A 301 6.75 57.24 -5.50
C ARG A 301 5.78 57.33 -6.69
N LEU A 302 5.37 56.20 -7.27
CA LEU A 302 4.43 56.19 -8.39
C LEU A 302 2.98 56.22 -7.90
N ASP A 303 2.10 56.82 -8.71
CA ASP A 303 0.66 56.74 -8.50
C ASP A 303 0.11 55.36 -8.89
N SER A 304 -1.11 55.05 -8.46
CA SER A 304 -1.75 53.76 -8.71
C SER A 304 -1.99 53.49 -10.20
N GLU A 305 -2.23 54.52 -11.01
CA GLU A 305 -2.45 54.38 -12.45
C GLU A 305 -1.17 53.98 -13.19
N GLU A 306 -0.02 54.61 -12.89
CA GLU A 306 1.25 54.25 -13.52
C GLU A 306 1.75 52.88 -13.07
N ILE A 307 1.45 52.46 -11.83
CA ILE A 307 1.74 51.10 -11.34
C ILE A 307 0.97 50.07 -12.16
N GLU A 308 -0.34 50.26 -12.37
CA GLU A 308 -1.16 49.33 -13.13
C GLU A 308 -0.77 49.31 -14.62
N ARG A 309 -0.39 50.47 -15.18
CA ARG A 309 0.13 50.55 -16.55
C ARG A 309 1.41 49.73 -16.73
N ARG A 310 2.36 49.84 -15.78
CA ARG A 310 3.60 49.07 -15.80
C ARG A 310 3.36 47.58 -15.57
N ARG A 311 2.43 47.23 -14.68
CA ARG A 311 2.01 45.85 -14.43
C ARG A 311 1.41 45.22 -15.69
N SER A 312 0.47 45.89 -16.33
CA SER A 312 -0.19 45.42 -17.56
C SER A 312 0.82 45.19 -18.68
N TRP A 313 1.77 46.12 -18.84
CA TRP A 313 2.87 45.96 -19.80
C TRP A 313 3.77 44.76 -19.46
N LEU A 314 4.23 44.64 -18.21
CA LEU A 314 5.13 43.57 -17.79
C LEU A 314 4.46 42.19 -17.90
N ARG A 315 3.16 42.09 -17.59
CA ARG A 315 2.36 40.88 -17.80
C ARG A 315 2.30 40.49 -19.29
N ALA A 316 2.07 41.44 -20.18
CA ALA A 316 2.02 41.19 -21.62
C ALA A 316 3.38 40.74 -22.18
N GLU A 317 4.48 41.32 -21.68
CA GLU A 317 5.85 40.95 -22.04
C GLU A 317 6.19 39.51 -21.60
N LEU A 318 5.78 39.11 -20.40
CA LEU A 318 6.10 37.79 -19.82
C LEU A 318 5.25 36.64 -20.37
N VAL A 319 4.02 36.91 -20.85
CA VAL A 319 3.09 35.90 -21.39
C VAL A 319 3.20 35.73 -22.91
N GLY A 320 3.94 36.61 -23.60
CA GLY A 320 4.35 36.40 -24.99
C GLY A 320 3.60 37.22 -26.04
N ARG A 321 3.54 38.55 -25.90
CA ARG A 321 3.28 39.44 -27.06
C ARG A 321 4.52 40.23 -27.51
N ALA A 322 4.87 39.98 -28.78
CA ALA A 322 5.63 40.76 -29.77
C ALA A 322 7.11 41.14 -29.48
N PRO A 323 8.08 40.35 -29.98
CA PRO A 323 9.52 40.69 -30.01
C PRO A 323 9.89 41.96 -30.81
N ASP A 324 8.92 42.56 -31.55
CA ASP A 324 9.18 43.60 -32.56
C ASP A 324 8.86 45.04 -32.11
N GLN A 325 8.47 45.29 -30.86
CA GLN A 325 8.30 46.66 -30.34
C GLN A 325 9.49 47.12 -29.50
N ARG A 326 10.15 48.20 -29.92
CA ARG A 326 11.20 48.86 -29.13
C ARG A 326 10.62 49.36 -27.81
N ARG A 327 11.15 48.88 -26.69
CA ARG A 327 10.81 49.34 -25.34
C ARG A 327 11.09 50.84 -25.22
N THR A 328 10.17 51.59 -24.64
CA THR A 328 10.42 52.98 -24.23
C THR A 328 11.50 53.01 -23.14
N SER A 329 12.20 54.15 -22.97
CA SER A 329 13.22 54.30 -21.93
C SER A 329 12.69 53.94 -20.52
N ARG A 330 11.42 54.26 -20.23
CA ARG A 330 10.77 53.92 -18.94
C ARG A 330 10.50 52.41 -18.80
N GLN A 331 10.06 51.74 -19.88
CA GLN A 331 9.87 50.29 -19.90
C GLN A 331 11.21 49.56 -19.78
N GLN A 332 12.26 50.05 -20.46
CA GLN A 332 13.61 49.47 -20.35
C GLN A 332 14.18 49.59 -18.92
N ALA A 333 13.97 50.73 -18.25
CA ALA A 333 14.38 50.88 -16.85
C ALA A 333 13.62 49.93 -15.90
N THR A 334 12.32 49.73 -16.14
CA THR A 334 11.48 48.78 -15.38
C THR A 334 11.92 47.34 -15.64
N TRP A 335 12.22 46.99 -16.90
CA TRP A 335 12.75 45.69 -17.31
C TRP A 335 14.09 45.38 -16.66
N ASN A 336 15.04 46.33 -16.67
CA ASN A 336 16.36 46.12 -16.08
C ASN A 336 16.27 45.85 -14.58
N ARG A 337 15.39 46.58 -13.87
CA ARG A 337 15.13 46.33 -12.44
C ARG A 337 14.45 44.99 -12.20
N PHE A 338 13.48 44.63 -13.05
CA PHE A 338 12.82 43.33 -13.00
C PHE A 338 13.83 42.19 -13.19
N ALA A 339 14.66 42.27 -14.22
CA ALA A 339 15.67 41.26 -14.55
C ALA A 339 16.76 41.13 -13.47
N SER A 340 17.04 42.19 -12.70
CA SER A 340 17.91 42.11 -11.52
C SER A 340 17.21 41.56 -10.27
N ALA A 341 15.89 41.69 -10.20
CA ALA A 341 15.09 41.34 -9.02
C ALA A 341 14.59 39.89 -9.05
N TRP A 342 14.33 39.35 -10.25
CA TRP A 342 13.75 38.03 -10.46
C TRP A 342 14.69 37.16 -11.31
N PRO A 343 14.96 35.91 -10.89
CA PRO A 343 15.62 34.92 -11.73
C PRO A 343 14.85 34.63 -13.02
N ILE A 344 15.56 34.14 -14.03
CA ILE A 344 14.94 33.71 -15.30
C ILE A 344 14.00 32.53 -15.01
N GLY A 345 12.73 32.63 -15.41
CA GLY A 345 11.75 31.58 -15.20
C GLY A 345 10.46 31.79 -15.99
N LYS A 346 9.61 30.76 -16.01
CA LYS A 346 8.29 30.81 -16.66
C LYS A 346 7.29 31.51 -15.74
N TRP A 347 6.41 32.33 -16.30
CA TRP A 347 5.36 33.04 -15.56
C TRP A 347 3.97 32.58 -15.99
N ARG A 348 3.03 32.48 -15.05
CA ARG A 348 1.62 32.13 -15.33
C ARG A 348 0.67 32.91 -14.43
N SER A 349 -0.56 33.11 -14.91
CA SER A 349 -1.67 33.74 -14.14
C SER A 349 -2.59 32.72 -13.47
N LYS A 350 -2.50 31.43 -13.86
CA LYS A 350 -3.38 30.38 -13.33
C LYS A 350 -3.02 30.10 -11.88
N ASP A 351 -4.03 29.86 -11.04
CA ASP A 351 -3.83 29.42 -9.67
C ASP A 351 -2.88 28.21 -9.62
N PRO A 352 -1.79 28.29 -8.85
CA PRO A 352 -0.88 27.17 -8.67
C PRO A 352 -1.63 25.98 -8.06
N GLY A 353 -1.19 24.76 -8.40
CA GLY A 353 -1.69 23.55 -7.72
C GLY A 353 -1.39 23.58 -6.22
N SER A 354 -2.01 22.66 -5.45
CA SER A 354 -1.88 22.60 -3.99
C SER A 354 -0.45 22.39 -3.46
N GLU A 355 0.49 21.98 -4.32
CA GLU A 355 1.88 21.65 -3.95
C GLU A 355 2.92 22.54 -4.67
N ALA A 356 2.51 23.74 -5.08
CA ALA A 356 3.42 24.69 -5.71
C ALA A 356 4.60 25.05 -4.79
N ALA A 357 5.77 25.23 -5.40
CA ALA A 357 7.00 25.52 -4.69
C ALA A 357 7.87 26.53 -5.45
N TRP A 358 8.46 27.48 -4.73
CA TRP A 358 9.29 28.55 -5.28
C TRP A 358 10.58 28.76 -4.48
N ASP A 359 11.70 28.87 -5.18
CA ASP A 359 12.98 29.20 -4.58
C ASP A 359 13.05 30.69 -4.23
N LEU A 360 13.44 30.98 -2.99
CA LEU A 360 13.64 32.35 -2.51
C LEU A 360 15.07 32.86 -2.76
N ARG A 361 16.00 31.97 -3.10
CA ARG A 361 17.39 32.32 -3.42
C ARG A 361 17.43 33.03 -4.77
N GLY A 362 18.26 34.07 -4.87
CA GLY A 362 18.42 34.85 -6.10
C GLY A 362 17.33 35.90 -6.36
N LEU A 363 16.26 35.95 -5.56
CA LEU A 363 15.32 37.08 -5.57
C LEU A 363 15.94 38.28 -4.83
N ASP A 364 15.55 39.51 -5.20
CA ASP A 364 15.81 40.68 -4.36
C ASP A 364 14.86 40.74 -3.15
N GLU A 365 15.11 41.66 -2.22
CA GLU A 365 14.27 41.80 -1.01
C GLU A 365 12.81 42.15 -1.35
N GLY A 366 12.60 43.06 -2.31
CA GLY A 366 11.26 43.47 -2.71
C GLY A 366 10.46 42.34 -3.35
N ALA A 367 11.09 41.52 -4.19
CA ALA A 367 10.50 40.39 -4.88
C ALA A 367 10.17 39.26 -3.90
N ARG A 368 11.09 38.92 -2.98
CA ARG A 368 10.82 37.94 -1.91
C ARG A 368 9.61 38.32 -1.09
N ILE A 369 9.55 39.56 -0.58
CA ILE A 369 8.44 40.00 0.26
C ILE A 369 7.13 39.98 -0.53
N SER A 370 7.16 40.44 -1.79
CA SER A 370 5.96 40.47 -2.62
C SER A 370 5.43 39.08 -2.95
N LEU A 371 6.32 38.10 -3.17
CA LEU A 371 5.96 36.71 -3.38
C LEU A 371 5.36 36.09 -2.10
N ILE A 372 5.96 36.34 -0.94
CA ILE A 372 5.47 35.86 0.35
C ILE A 372 4.09 36.44 0.67
N GLU A 373 3.89 37.74 0.51
CA GLU A 373 2.60 38.40 0.74
C GLU A 373 1.54 37.85 -0.21
N TRP A 374 1.85 37.75 -1.49
CA TRP A 374 0.95 37.12 -2.45
C TRP A 374 0.59 35.68 -2.07
N ALA A 375 1.57 34.87 -1.67
CA ALA A 375 1.34 33.47 -1.30
C ALA A 375 0.42 33.35 -0.08
N LEU A 376 0.57 34.24 0.90
CA LEU A 376 -0.26 34.27 2.10
C LEU A 376 -1.69 34.75 1.81
N ASP A 377 -1.86 35.74 0.94
CA ASP A 377 -3.15 36.42 0.70
C ASP A 377 -4.03 35.75 -0.38
N SER A 378 -3.45 34.99 -1.32
CA SER A 378 -4.15 34.61 -2.56
C SER A 378 -5.10 33.42 -2.44
N THR A 379 -4.85 32.48 -1.52
CA THR A 379 -5.63 31.24 -1.43
C THR A 379 -5.80 30.78 0.01
N PRO A 380 -6.79 29.91 0.32
CA PRO A 380 -6.88 29.27 1.63
C PRO A 380 -5.76 28.24 1.90
N THR A 381 -4.88 28.00 0.92
CA THR A 381 -3.79 27.02 1.02
C THR A 381 -2.78 27.50 2.07
N LYS A 382 -2.31 26.57 2.90
CA LYS A 382 -1.26 26.87 3.88
C LYS A 382 0.08 27.12 3.21
N VAL A 383 0.92 27.92 3.86
CA VAL A 383 2.22 28.33 3.34
C VAL A 383 3.33 27.97 4.33
N VAL A 384 4.41 27.39 3.81
CA VAL A 384 5.66 27.10 4.51
C VAL A 384 6.75 27.97 3.93
N ILE A 385 7.47 28.68 4.80
CA ILE A 385 8.50 29.62 4.42
C ILE A 385 9.80 29.24 5.10
N GLN A 386 10.85 29.04 4.30
CA GLN A 386 12.22 29.01 4.78
C GLN A 386 12.89 30.34 4.43
N TRP A 387 13.18 31.14 5.46
CA TRP A 387 13.87 32.40 5.24
C TRP A 387 15.34 32.14 4.86
N PRO A 388 15.89 32.79 3.81
CA PRO A 388 17.28 32.55 3.40
C PRO A 388 18.29 32.87 4.50
N SER A 389 19.23 31.95 4.73
CA SER A 389 20.32 32.13 5.70
C SER A 389 21.19 33.34 5.36
N GLY A 390 21.57 34.12 6.38
CA GLY A 390 22.44 35.29 6.23
C GLY A 390 21.73 36.59 5.82
N ILE A 391 20.40 36.57 5.67
CA ILE A 391 19.59 37.76 5.42
C ILE A 391 18.78 38.07 6.69
N GLU A 392 18.96 39.26 7.26
CA GLU A 392 18.22 39.68 8.45
C GLU A 392 16.72 39.78 8.15
N LEU A 393 15.90 39.11 8.95
CA LEU A 393 14.44 39.23 8.85
C LEU A 393 13.95 40.40 9.71
N ALA A 394 13.52 41.49 9.06
CA ALA A 394 12.99 42.66 9.75
C ALA A 394 11.85 42.27 10.72
N ARG A 395 11.95 42.73 11.97
CA ARG A 395 11.02 42.35 13.06
C ARG A 395 9.55 42.59 12.71
N THR A 396 9.23 43.70 12.07
CA THR A 396 7.86 44.06 11.68
C THR A 396 7.28 43.11 10.62
N LEU A 397 8.12 42.62 9.70
CA LEU A 397 7.73 41.62 8.72
C LEU A 397 7.53 40.25 9.39
N CYS A 398 8.45 39.86 10.28
CA CYS A 398 8.35 38.62 11.05
C CYS A 398 7.04 38.54 11.85
N GLU A 399 6.71 39.60 12.60
CA GLU A 399 5.47 39.69 13.37
C GLU A 399 4.22 39.61 12.47
N ARG A 400 4.24 40.25 11.30
CA ARG A 400 3.13 40.19 10.32
C ARG A 400 2.96 38.79 9.73
N VAL A 401 4.05 38.14 9.32
CA VAL A 401 4.02 36.80 8.71
C VAL A 401 3.54 35.77 9.75
N LEU A 402 4.07 35.80 10.97
CA LEU A 402 3.68 34.88 12.05
C LEU A 402 2.23 35.03 12.51
N ALA A 403 1.65 36.24 12.38
CA ALA A 403 0.25 36.49 12.70
C ALA A 403 -0.72 36.04 11.58
N HIS A 404 -0.21 35.67 10.40
CA HIS A 404 -1.06 35.36 9.26
C HIS A 404 -1.72 33.97 9.39
N PRO A 405 -3.05 33.83 9.17
CA PRO A 405 -3.78 32.58 9.38
C PRO A 405 -3.37 31.45 8.43
N ASN A 406 -2.85 31.79 7.24
CA ASN A 406 -2.39 30.81 6.25
C ASN A 406 -0.94 30.37 6.46
N LEU A 407 -0.19 31.00 7.36
CA LEU A 407 1.16 30.52 7.68
C LEU A 407 1.07 29.22 8.49
N ARG A 408 1.80 28.20 8.03
CA ARG A 408 1.98 26.94 8.77
C ARG A 408 3.30 26.91 9.51
N LEU A 409 4.39 27.25 8.82
CA LEU A 409 5.75 27.16 9.34
C LEU A 409 6.61 28.28 8.76
N LEU A 410 7.34 28.98 9.63
CA LEU A 410 8.40 29.92 9.25
C LEU A 410 9.73 29.44 9.87
N ILE A 411 10.65 29.01 9.02
CA ILE A 411 12.02 28.63 9.41
C ILE A 411 12.90 29.88 9.33
N MET A 412 13.61 30.16 10.43
CA MET A 412 14.48 31.33 10.58
C MET A 412 15.71 30.97 11.44
N ASN A 413 16.74 31.81 11.36
CA ASN A 413 17.93 31.68 12.20
C ASN A 413 17.91 32.67 13.39
N ASP A 414 17.13 33.74 13.28
CA ASP A 414 17.06 34.81 14.27
C ASP A 414 16.09 34.49 15.42
N LYS A 415 16.22 35.24 16.53
CA LYS A 415 15.29 35.11 17.66
C LYS A 415 13.89 35.57 17.26
N PRO A 416 12.85 34.75 17.48
CA PRO A 416 11.50 35.11 17.12
C PRO A 416 10.98 36.23 18.04
N PRO A 417 10.04 37.05 17.56
CA PRO A 417 9.40 38.07 18.39
C PRO A 417 8.64 37.42 19.55
N SER A 418 8.52 38.14 20.68
CA SER A 418 7.90 37.63 21.92
C SER A 418 6.43 37.20 21.78
N ALA A 419 5.75 37.59 20.70
CA ALA A 419 4.36 37.26 20.42
C ALA A 419 4.15 35.95 19.62
N SER A 420 5.22 35.19 19.36
CA SER A 420 5.12 33.95 18.57
C SER A 420 4.30 32.88 19.30
N PRO A 421 3.30 32.25 18.65
CA PRO A 421 2.40 31.31 19.32
C PRO A 421 3.09 29.98 19.64
N LEU A 422 3.93 29.46 18.74
CA LEU A 422 4.70 28.24 18.93
C LEU A 422 6.13 28.44 18.41
N ILE A 423 7.12 27.99 19.17
CA ILE A 423 8.54 28.08 18.79
C ILE A 423 9.14 26.68 18.76
N LEU A 424 9.72 26.29 17.64
CA LEU A 424 10.41 25.00 17.50
C LEU A 424 11.93 25.23 17.49
N ARG A 425 12.66 24.39 18.22
CA ARG A 425 14.13 24.42 18.30
C ARG A 425 14.71 23.02 18.16
N THR A 426 15.94 22.94 17.71
CA THR A 426 16.71 21.69 17.73
C THR A 426 16.89 21.20 19.16
N ALA A 427 16.66 19.90 19.40
CA ALA A 427 16.86 19.32 20.72
C ALA A 427 18.35 19.02 20.95
N PRO A 428 18.84 19.01 22.22
CA PRO A 428 20.22 18.61 22.52
C PRO A 428 20.58 17.21 22.03
N GLU A 429 19.59 16.32 21.90
CA GLU A 429 19.74 14.95 21.41
C GLU A 429 20.04 14.87 19.90
N GLY A 430 19.86 15.97 19.14
CA GLY A 430 20.02 16.00 17.69
C GLY A 430 18.84 15.39 16.91
N LEU A 431 18.93 15.37 15.58
CA LEU A 431 17.92 14.78 14.70
C LEU A 431 17.67 13.29 15.05
N PRO A 432 16.40 12.81 15.02
CA PRO A 432 15.18 13.50 14.61
C PRO A 432 14.47 14.29 15.74
N SER A 433 15.13 14.54 16.87
CA SER A 433 14.49 15.15 18.05
C SER A 433 14.45 16.68 17.96
N SER A 434 13.32 17.27 18.34
CA SER A 434 13.09 18.72 18.41
C SER A 434 12.29 19.10 19.66
N ARG A 435 12.31 20.38 20.01
CA ARG A 435 11.66 20.96 21.19
C ARG A 435 10.64 22.01 20.78
N LEU A 436 9.35 21.71 20.94
CA LEU A 436 8.24 22.60 20.65
C LEU A 436 7.83 23.36 21.91
N GLN A 437 8.20 24.64 21.98
CA GLN A 437 7.80 25.54 23.05
C GLN A 437 6.37 26.02 22.84
N LEU A 438 5.52 25.71 23.82
CA LEU A 438 4.10 26.07 23.86
C LEU A 438 3.91 27.51 24.42
N PRO A 439 2.75 28.15 24.21
CA PRO A 439 2.45 29.47 24.79
C PRO A 439 2.58 29.54 26.32
N SER A 440 2.40 28.39 27.00
CA SER A 440 2.60 28.26 28.45
C SER A 440 4.06 28.39 28.91
N GLY A 441 5.00 28.44 27.95
CA GLY A 441 6.44 28.45 28.20
C GLY A 441 7.04 27.06 28.43
N ILE A 442 6.26 25.99 28.33
CA ILE A 442 6.71 24.60 28.48
C ILE A 442 7.19 24.09 27.13
N SER A 443 8.32 23.36 27.13
CA SER A 443 8.89 22.74 25.95
C SER A 443 8.45 21.29 25.84
N LEU A 444 7.75 20.93 24.77
CA LEU A 444 7.34 19.56 24.46
C LEU A 444 8.40 18.90 23.55
N PRO A 445 8.98 17.75 23.94
CA PRO A 445 9.83 16.96 23.04
C PRO A 445 8.98 16.38 21.90
N VAL A 446 9.47 16.52 20.67
CA VAL A 446 8.83 15.98 19.46
C VAL A 446 9.89 15.23 18.66
N GLN A 447 9.60 13.99 18.29
CA GLN A 447 10.36 13.29 17.28
C GLN A 447 9.76 13.66 15.92
N LEU A 448 10.53 14.36 15.09
CA LEU A 448 10.10 14.78 13.76
C LEU A 448 9.77 13.54 12.91
N SER A 449 8.64 13.59 12.19
CA SER A 449 8.28 12.55 11.23
C SER A 449 9.21 12.59 10.01
N SER A 450 9.29 11.51 9.25
CA SER A 450 10.13 11.46 8.04
C SER A 450 9.58 12.32 6.89
N GLY A 451 8.32 12.77 6.98
CA GLY A 451 7.54 13.40 5.90
C GLY A 451 7.31 12.46 4.71
N SER A 452 6.35 12.77 3.82
CA SER A 452 6.18 11.96 2.59
C SER A 452 7.43 12.07 1.70
N PRO A 453 7.94 10.95 1.12
CA PRO A 453 9.00 11.01 0.13
C PRO A 453 8.57 11.88 -1.07
N PRO A 454 9.53 12.50 -1.78
CA PRO A 454 9.21 13.32 -2.94
C PRO A 454 8.47 12.48 -4.00
N PRO A 455 7.53 13.07 -4.75
CA PRO A 455 6.82 12.35 -5.80
C PRO A 455 7.82 11.80 -6.83
N LEU A 456 7.75 10.50 -7.07
CA LEU A 456 8.54 9.83 -8.09
C LEU A 456 8.11 10.37 -9.46
N ARG A 457 9.07 10.85 -10.25
CA ARG A 457 8.83 11.14 -11.67
C ARG A 457 9.21 9.93 -12.47
N LEU A 458 8.25 9.39 -13.20
CA LEU A 458 8.45 8.20 -14.00
C LEU A 458 8.70 8.56 -15.48
N PRO A 459 9.38 7.67 -16.23
CA PRO A 459 9.42 7.75 -17.68
C PRO A 459 8.01 7.69 -18.27
N ASP A 460 7.78 8.42 -19.35
CA ASP A 460 6.48 8.48 -20.01
C ASP A 460 6.26 7.23 -20.88
N ILE A 461 5.69 6.19 -20.26
CA ILE A 461 5.32 4.90 -20.89
C ILE A 461 3.80 4.77 -20.86
N ALA A 462 3.20 4.16 -21.88
CA ALA A 462 1.75 3.91 -21.89
C ALA A 462 1.32 3.07 -20.67
N VAL A 463 0.20 3.45 -20.05
CA VAL A 463 -0.44 2.67 -18.99
C VAL A 463 -1.08 1.40 -19.58
N PRO A 464 -1.20 0.30 -18.81
CA PRO A 464 -1.79 -0.93 -19.31
C PRO A 464 -3.27 -0.74 -19.67
N ALA A 465 -3.70 -1.29 -20.81
CA ALA A 465 -5.10 -1.22 -21.24
C ALA A 465 -5.92 -2.40 -20.71
N LYS A 466 -5.26 -3.53 -20.46
CA LYS A 466 -5.83 -4.76 -19.88
C LYS A 466 -4.88 -5.39 -18.86
N HIS A 467 -5.37 -6.37 -18.10
CA HIS A 467 -4.60 -7.01 -17.03
C HIS A 467 -3.32 -7.73 -17.53
N GLU A 468 -3.31 -8.23 -18.76
CA GLU A 468 -2.15 -8.92 -19.36
C GLU A 468 -0.95 -7.99 -19.58
N ASP A 469 -1.21 -6.69 -19.79
CA ASP A 469 -0.17 -5.70 -20.14
C ASP A 469 0.63 -5.25 -18.90
N ILE A 470 0.16 -5.55 -17.68
CA ILE A 470 0.79 -5.07 -16.43
C ILE A 470 2.26 -5.49 -16.34
N ALA A 471 2.54 -6.74 -16.69
CA ALA A 471 3.90 -7.30 -16.63
C ALA A 471 4.83 -6.60 -17.64
N GLU A 472 4.36 -6.33 -18.86
CA GLU A 472 5.13 -5.63 -19.89
C GLU A 472 5.47 -4.19 -19.48
N VAL A 473 4.51 -3.49 -18.85
CA VAL A 473 4.73 -2.13 -18.33
C VAL A 473 5.74 -2.15 -17.19
N ALA A 474 5.63 -3.10 -16.26
CA ALA A 474 6.58 -3.24 -15.15
C ALA A 474 8.00 -3.57 -15.62
N GLU A 475 8.13 -4.49 -16.59
CA GLU A 475 9.42 -4.86 -17.20
C GLU A 475 10.05 -3.67 -17.93
N SER A 476 9.25 -2.91 -18.68
CA SER A 476 9.70 -1.70 -19.38
C SER A 476 10.25 -0.65 -18.42
N LEU A 477 9.56 -0.39 -17.30
CA LEU A 477 10.00 0.53 -16.26
C LEU A 477 11.30 0.06 -15.60
N THR A 478 11.39 -1.23 -15.29
CA THR A 478 12.58 -1.85 -14.68
C THR A 478 13.79 -1.78 -15.62
N THR A 479 13.58 -2.01 -16.91
CA THR A 479 14.62 -1.93 -17.96
C THR A 479 15.18 -0.51 -18.10
N LEU A 480 14.34 0.50 -17.87
CA LEU A 480 14.75 1.91 -17.82
C LEU A 480 15.42 2.31 -16.50
N GLY A 481 15.60 1.36 -15.57
CA GLY A 481 16.28 1.59 -14.30
C GLY A 481 15.42 2.24 -13.22
N VAL A 482 14.09 2.18 -13.34
CA VAL A 482 13.18 2.66 -12.29
C VAL A 482 13.24 1.70 -11.11
N ILE A 483 13.60 2.23 -9.94
CA ILE A 483 13.58 1.49 -8.66
C ILE A 483 12.67 2.25 -7.71
N LEU A 484 11.66 1.56 -7.17
CA LEU A 484 10.80 2.14 -6.16
C LEU A 484 11.56 2.31 -4.82
N PRO A 485 11.35 3.41 -4.11
CA PRO A 485 11.89 3.62 -2.77
C PRO A 485 11.23 2.66 -1.77
N GLU A 486 11.91 2.35 -0.66
CA GLU A 486 11.37 1.52 0.44
C GLU A 486 10.07 2.06 1.04
N SER A 487 9.84 3.37 0.96
CA SER A 487 8.59 4.01 1.36
C SER A 487 8.02 4.79 0.19
N LEU A 488 6.76 4.54 -0.14
CA LEU A 488 6.04 5.23 -1.19
C LEU A 488 5.47 6.57 -0.70
N PRO A 489 5.16 7.50 -1.61
CA PRO A 489 4.49 8.74 -1.23
C PRO A 489 3.14 8.48 -0.56
N SER A 490 2.82 9.25 0.49
CA SER A 490 1.55 9.18 1.20
C SER A 490 0.34 9.62 0.35
N ARG A 491 0.61 10.19 -0.83
CA ARG A 491 -0.39 10.72 -1.75
C ARG A 491 -0.03 10.37 -3.20
N PRO A 492 -1.02 10.00 -4.03
CA PRO A 492 -0.76 9.78 -5.46
C PRO A 492 -0.22 11.05 -6.13
N PRO A 493 0.68 10.92 -7.12
CA PRO A 493 1.18 12.04 -7.90
C PRO A 493 0.05 12.84 -8.56
N ALA A 494 0.36 14.09 -8.92
CA ALA A 494 -0.57 14.93 -9.66
C ALA A 494 -0.95 14.35 -11.03
N ASP A 495 -0.05 13.56 -11.63
CA ASP A 495 -0.33 12.74 -12.79
C ASP A 495 -0.83 11.36 -12.33
N LEU A 496 -2.08 11.04 -12.66
CA LEU A 496 -2.70 9.78 -12.22
C LEU A 496 -2.12 8.57 -12.97
N ASP A 497 -1.54 8.78 -14.17
CA ASP A 497 -0.90 7.72 -14.94
C ASP A 497 0.37 7.23 -14.24
N ASP A 498 1.09 8.13 -13.56
CA ASP A 498 2.22 7.75 -12.70
C ASP A 498 1.75 6.87 -11.53
N SER A 499 0.54 7.08 -11.02
CA SER A 499 -0.02 6.20 -9.98
C SER A 499 -0.22 4.78 -10.50
N ILE A 500 -0.69 4.64 -11.74
CA ILE A 500 -0.88 3.34 -12.39
C ILE A 500 0.48 2.68 -12.64
N ARG A 501 1.47 3.41 -13.17
CA ARG A 501 2.83 2.90 -13.42
C ARG A 501 3.54 2.43 -12.15
N ILE A 502 3.42 3.17 -11.05
CA ILE A 502 3.91 2.73 -9.72
C ILE A 502 3.21 1.43 -9.32
N SER A 503 1.90 1.36 -9.52
CA SER A 503 1.11 0.18 -9.15
C SER A 503 1.49 -1.07 -9.97
N CYS A 504 1.84 -0.92 -11.26
CA CYS A 504 2.37 -2.02 -12.07
C CYS A 504 3.67 -2.60 -11.50
N LEU A 505 4.56 -1.74 -10.97
CA LEU A 505 5.82 -2.19 -10.34
C LEU A 505 5.60 -2.90 -8.99
N LEU A 506 4.47 -2.67 -8.33
CA LEU A 506 4.10 -3.34 -7.08
C LEU A 506 3.39 -4.67 -7.31
N PHE A 507 2.82 -4.88 -8.49
CA PHE A 507 2.15 -6.12 -8.85
C PHE A 507 3.18 -7.25 -9.07
N PRO A 508 2.95 -8.50 -8.58
CA PRO A 508 1.70 -9.02 -8.03
C PRO A 508 1.54 -8.94 -6.51
N GLU A 509 2.61 -8.65 -5.77
CA GLU A 509 2.62 -8.66 -4.29
C GLU A 509 1.67 -7.58 -3.72
N GLY A 510 1.69 -6.40 -4.35
CA GLY A 510 0.88 -5.25 -3.97
C GLY A 510 1.40 -4.49 -2.75
N ASP A 511 0.80 -3.33 -2.51
CA ASP A 511 1.02 -2.50 -1.33
C ASP A 511 -0.33 -1.92 -0.89
N GLY A 512 -0.83 -2.38 0.27
CA GLY A 512 -2.14 -1.99 0.78
C GLY A 512 -2.22 -0.51 1.17
N GLU A 513 -1.14 0.07 1.69
CA GLU A 513 -1.10 1.49 2.05
C GLU A 513 -1.17 2.38 0.81
N TRP A 514 -0.38 2.05 -0.21
CA TRP A 514 -0.41 2.73 -1.49
C TRP A 514 -1.76 2.59 -2.19
N ALA A 515 -2.34 1.39 -2.19
CA ALA A 515 -3.66 1.15 -2.74
C ALA A 515 -4.74 2.02 -2.06
N ASN A 516 -4.68 2.14 -0.73
CA ASN A 516 -5.59 3.00 0.04
C ASN A 516 -5.40 4.49 -0.30
N ASN A 517 -4.16 4.94 -0.47
CA ASN A 517 -3.86 6.33 -0.86
C ASN A 517 -4.38 6.67 -2.27
N CYS A 518 -4.37 5.69 -3.18
CA CYS A 518 -4.84 5.87 -4.56
C CYS A 518 -6.36 5.75 -4.71
N GLU A 519 -7.07 5.04 -3.82
CA GLU A 519 -8.47 4.62 -3.99
C GLU A 519 -9.44 5.77 -4.36
N GLY A 520 -9.22 6.94 -3.77
CA GLY A 520 -10.07 8.12 -4.02
C GLY A 520 -9.83 8.76 -5.40
N LEU A 521 -8.57 8.85 -5.85
CA LEU A 521 -8.17 9.66 -7.00
C LEU A 521 -7.85 8.82 -8.26
N ALA A 522 -7.27 7.63 -8.09
CA ALA A 522 -6.88 6.72 -9.15
C ALA A 522 -7.36 5.29 -8.82
N PRO A 523 -8.64 4.94 -9.10
CA PRO A 523 -9.20 3.64 -8.73
C PRO A 523 -8.50 2.46 -9.40
N LEU A 524 -8.05 2.61 -10.65
CA LEU A 524 -7.29 1.57 -11.35
C LEU A 524 -5.92 1.33 -10.72
N ALA A 525 -5.20 2.38 -10.33
CA ALA A 525 -3.94 2.26 -9.60
C ALA A 525 -4.14 1.52 -8.27
N ALA A 526 -5.17 1.91 -7.51
CA ALA A 526 -5.54 1.23 -6.27
C ALA A 526 -5.87 -0.25 -6.48
N TRP A 527 -6.55 -0.59 -7.59
CA TRP A 527 -6.89 -1.95 -7.93
C TRP A 527 -5.66 -2.80 -8.25
N ILE A 528 -4.78 -2.32 -9.13
CA ILE A 528 -3.55 -3.02 -9.54
C ILE A 528 -2.62 -3.22 -8.34
N ALA A 529 -2.45 -2.21 -7.49
CA ALA A 529 -1.58 -2.27 -6.32
C ALA A 529 -2.15 -3.10 -5.15
N SER A 530 -3.36 -3.65 -5.28
CA SER A 530 -3.99 -4.39 -4.18
C SER A 530 -3.31 -5.72 -3.89
N PRO A 531 -2.87 -5.96 -2.64
CA PRO A 531 -2.51 -7.30 -2.18
C PRO A 531 -3.68 -8.26 -2.30
N ARG A 532 -3.40 -9.54 -2.50
CA ARG A 532 -4.41 -10.56 -2.77
C ARG A 532 -5.50 -10.61 -1.70
N GLU A 533 -5.14 -10.56 -0.42
CA GLU A 533 -6.10 -10.66 0.69
C GLU A 533 -7.10 -9.49 0.73
N GLU A 534 -6.71 -8.34 0.19
CA GLU A 534 -7.52 -7.13 0.25
C GLU A 534 -8.36 -6.91 -1.01
N ARG A 535 -8.10 -7.64 -2.10
CA ARG A 535 -8.76 -7.45 -3.41
C ARG A 535 -10.27 -7.55 -3.32
N TRP A 536 -10.83 -8.55 -2.64
CA TRP A 536 -12.28 -8.63 -2.51
C TRP A 536 -12.88 -7.38 -1.84
N SER A 537 -12.31 -6.98 -0.70
CA SER A 537 -12.77 -5.81 0.04
C SER A 537 -12.67 -4.53 -0.80
N ARG A 538 -11.60 -4.41 -1.62
CA ARG A 538 -11.36 -3.23 -2.45
C ARG A 538 -12.27 -3.21 -3.66
N TRP A 539 -12.51 -4.37 -4.30
CA TRP A 539 -13.45 -4.52 -5.40
C TRP A 539 -14.82 -3.94 -5.05
N LEU A 540 -15.36 -4.27 -3.86
CA LEU A 540 -16.64 -3.73 -3.37
C LEU A 540 -16.69 -2.18 -3.32
N ARG A 541 -15.54 -1.51 -3.19
CA ARG A 541 -15.44 -0.04 -3.10
C ARG A 541 -15.10 0.64 -4.42
N VAL A 542 -14.42 -0.06 -5.34
CA VAL A 542 -13.91 0.55 -6.58
C VAL A 542 -14.55 0.04 -7.87
N SER A 543 -15.20 -1.13 -7.87
CA SER A 543 -15.69 -1.82 -9.07
C SER A 543 -16.58 -0.96 -9.97
N SER A 544 -17.41 -0.08 -9.40
CA SER A 544 -18.28 0.83 -10.15
C SER A 544 -17.55 1.90 -10.97
N ARG A 545 -16.22 2.04 -10.78
CA ARG A 545 -15.35 2.99 -11.49
C ARG A 545 -14.28 2.28 -12.33
N LEU A 546 -14.38 0.95 -12.49
CA LEU A 546 -13.45 0.14 -13.27
C LEU A 546 -14.16 -0.48 -14.46
N ASP A 547 -13.42 -0.68 -15.55
CA ASP A 547 -13.88 -1.47 -16.68
C ASP A 547 -13.83 -2.97 -16.35
N GLU A 548 -14.73 -3.75 -16.97
CA GLU A 548 -14.90 -5.19 -16.74
C GLU A 548 -13.63 -6.02 -16.97
N VAL A 549 -12.78 -5.57 -17.91
CA VAL A 549 -11.47 -6.19 -18.23
C VAL A 549 -10.58 -6.33 -17.00
N TRP A 550 -10.78 -5.52 -15.97
CA TRP A 550 -10.00 -5.56 -14.74
C TRP A 550 -10.51 -6.58 -13.70
N LEU A 551 -11.70 -7.18 -13.90
CA LEU A 551 -12.19 -8.24 -13.00
C LEU A 551 -11.26 -9.45 -13.01
N ALA A 552 -10.57 -9.73 -14.12
CA ALA A 552 -9.63 -10.84 -14.24
C ALA A 552 -8.54 -10.88 -13.14
N LEU A 553 -8.24 -9.74 -12.49
CA LEU A 553 -7.32 -9.67 -11.35
C LEU A 553 -7.90 -10.21 -10.03
N LEU A 554 -9.23 -10.32 -9.93
CA LEU A 554 -9.95 -10.88 -8.79
C LEU A 554 -10.16 -12.38 -9.00
N SER A 555 -9.57 -13.19 -8.13
CA SER A 555 -9.77 -14.63 -8.15
C SER A 555 -11.19 -14.98 -7.67
N PRO A 556 -11.94 -15.83 -8.40
CA PRO A 556 -13.23 -16.33 -7.93
C PRO A 556 -13.16 -17.02 -6.55
N SER A 557 -11.99 -17.58 -6.21
CA SER A 557 -11.76 -18.25 -4.92
C SER A 557 -11.76 -17.32 -3.72
N ASP A 558 -11.51 -16.02 -3.93
CA ASP A 558 -11.40 -15.02 -2.87
C ASP A 558 -12.76 -14.31 -2.61
N ILE A 559 -13.78 -14.60 -3.43
CA ILE A 559 -15.13 -14.00 -3.36
C ILE A 559 -16.07 -14.90 -2.55
N PRO A 560 -16.89 -14.39 -1.62
CA PRO A 560 -17.92 -15.17 -0.95
C PRO A 560 -18.99 -15.70 -1.93
N SER A 561 -19.57 -16.85 -1.63
CA SER A 561 -20.38 -17.59 -2.62
C SER A 561 -21.63 -16.86 -3.12
N PRO A 562 -22.42 -16.12 -2.31
CA PRO A 562 -23.58 -15.38 -2.82
C PRO A 562 -23.18 -14.30 -3.84
N GLU A 563 -22.17 -13.49 -3.51
CA GLU A 563 -21.67 -12.42 -4.36
C GLU A 563 -20.95 -12.97 -5.60
N LEU A 564 -20.32 -14.14 -5.50
CA LEU A 564 -19.74 -14.84 -6.64
C LEU A 564 -20.81 -15.17 -7.68
N VAL A 565 -22.01 -15.60 -7.24
CA VAL A 565 -23.15 -15.84 -8.14
C VAL A 565 -23.61 -14.55 -8.80
N GLU A 566 -23.73 -13.46 -8.04
CA GLU A 566 -24.16 -12.17 -8.57
C GLU A 566 -23.22 -11.69 -9.68
N ILE A 567 -21.90 -11.71 -9.44
CA ILE A 567 -20.90 -11.27 -10.42
C ILE A 567 -20.91 -12.17 -11.67
N ALA A 568 -20.80 -13.49 -11.47
CA ALA A 568 -20.74 -14.46 -12.57
C ALA A 568 -22.01 -14.46 -13.43
N SER A 569 -23.15 -14.06 -12.86
CA SER A 569 -24.42 -13.96 -13.59
C SER A 569 -24.53 -12.76 -14.54
N THR A 570 -23.66 -11.77 -14.38
CA THR A 570 -23.74 -10.49 -15.11
C THR A 570 -22.60 -10.28 -16.10
N ILE A 571 -21.54 -11.08 -16.02
CA ILE A 571 -20.32 -10.86 -16.79
C ILE A 571 -20.40 -11.47 -18.20
N GLU A 572 -19.71 -10.84 -19.15
CA GLU A 572 -19.57 -11.35 -20.53
C GLU A 572 -18.36 -12.30 -20.70
N ASP A 573 -17.42 -12.30 -19.75
CA ASP A 573 -16.25 -13.19 -19.71
C ASP A 573 -16.64 -14.63 -19.34
N ASP A 574 -16.84 -15.45 -20.38
CA ASP A 574 -17.19 -16.87 -20.27
C ASP A 574 -16.13 -17.69 -19.51
N GLU A 575 -14.84 -17.37 -19.64
CA GLU A 575 -13.75 -18.12 -18.99
C GLU A 575 -13.75 -17.86 -17.48
N TRP A 576 -13.88 -16.60 -17.08
CA TRP A 576 -14.00 -16.23 -15.67
C TRP A 576 -15.25 -16.84 -15.05
N ALA A 577 -16.40 -16.79 -15.73
CA ALA A 577 -17.65 -17.38 -15.27
C ALA A 577 -17.57 -18.91 -15.14
N GLN A 578 -16.83 -19.59 -16.02
CA GLN A 578 -16.59 -21.03 -15.92
C GLN A 578 -15.73 -21.37 -14.69
N ASN A 579 -14.63 -20.67 -14.47
CA ASN A 579 -13.77 -20.86 -13.30
C ASN A 579 -14.52 -20.58 -11.98
N ALA A 580 -15.36 -19.53 -11.97
CA ALA A 580 -16.26 -19.25 -10.86
C ALA A 580 -17.22 -20.41 -10.58
N GLY A 581 -17.75 -21.05 -11.64
CA GLY A 581 -18.64 -22.19 -11.54
C GLY A 581 -17.95 -23.42 -10.93
N GLU A 582 -16.70 -23.68 -11.32
CA GLU A 582 -15.89 -24.75 -10.74
C GLU A 582 -15.59 -24.53 -9.26
N VAL A 583 -15.24 -23.29 -8.89
CA VAL A 583 -15.00 -22.90 -7.49
C VAL A 583 -16.26 -23.09 -6.66
N LEU A 584 -17.41 -22.59 -7.13
CA LEU A 584 -18.68 -22.72 -6.41
C LEU A 584 -19.13 -24.18 -6.31
N SER A 585 -18.99 -24.96 -7.39
CA SER A 585 -19.28 -26.41 -7.39
C SER A 585 -18.43 -27.14 -6.35
N ARG A 586 -17.12 -26.86 -6.29
CA ARG A 586 -16.21 -27.43 -5.29
C ARG A 586 -16.64 -27.07 -3.87
N ARG A 587 -16.96 -25.80 -3.61
CA ARG A 587 -17.44 -25.34 -2.29
C ARG A 587 -18.74 -26.05 -1.88
N LEU A 588 -19.68 -26.24 -2.81
CA LEU A 588 -20.92 -26.97 -2.56
C LEU A 588 -20.67 -28.45 -2.21
N ILE A 589 -19.72 -29.09 -2.91
CA ILE A 589 -19.34 -30.49 -2.65
C ILE A 589 -18.66 -30.64 -1.28
N GLU A 590 -17.75 -29.73 -0.93
CA GLU A 590 -17.00 -29.75 0.33
C GLU A 590 -17.87 -29.32 1.52
N HIS A 591 -18.77 -28.37 1.32
CA HIS A 591 -19.65 -27.79 2.34
C HIS A 591 -21.10 -27.68 1.84
N PRO A 592 -21.88 -28.79 1.84
CA PRO A 592 -23.25 -28.80 1.31
C PRO A 592 -24.22 -27.83 2.01
N ASP A 593 -23.97 -27.50 3.28
CA ASP A 593 -24.77 -26.55 4.06
C ASP A 593 -24.73 -25.11 3.49
N LEU A 594 -23.78 -24.81 2.60
CA LEU A 594 -23.74 -23.56 1.83
C LEU A 594 -25.02 -23.31 1.04
N LEU A 595 -25.81 -24.36 0.75
CA LEU A 595 -27.14 -24.23 0.15
C LEU A 595 -28.09 -23.35 0.99
N LEU A 596 -27.91 -23.26 2.30
CA LEU A 596 -28.69 -22.36 3.15
C LEU A 596 -28.38 -20.89 2.86
N ASP A 597 -27.11 -20.56 2.63
CA ASP A 597 -26.68 -19.19 2.29
C ASP A 597 -27.10 -18.82 0.87
N LEU A 598 -27.09 -19.79 -0.05
CA LEU A 598 -27.57 -19.60 -1.42
C LEU A 598 -29.10 -19.64 -1.53
N HIS A 599 -29.82 -20.06 -0.48
CA HIS A 599 -31.27 -20.24 -0.52
C HIS A 599 -32.02 -19.04 -1.11
N PRO A 600 -31.73 -17.77 -0.73
CA PRO A 600 -32.39 -16.61 -1.32
C PRO A 600 -32.29 -16.55 -2.86
N LEU A 601 -31.15 -16.95 -3.41
CA LEU A 601 -30.87 -16.97 -4.86
C LEU A 601 -31.49 -18.18 -5.57
N THR A 602 -31.87 -19.21 -4.83
CA THR A 602 -32.58 -20.41 -5.34
C THR A 602 -34.10 -20.29 -5.27
N THR A 603 -34.63 -19.20 -4.72
CA THR A 603 -36.08 -18.95 -4.62
C THR A 603 -36.57 -18.04 -5.75
N GLY A 604 -37.74 -18.37 -6.31
CA GLY A 604 -38.32 -17.57 -7.41
C GLY A 604 -37.67 -17.85 -8.76
N LYS A 605 -37.24 -16.80 -9.47
CA LYS A 605 -36.59 -16.94 -10.78
C LYS A 605 -35.09 -17.14 -10.58
N VAL A 606 -34.66 -18.40 -10.65
CA VAL A 606 -33.26 -18.80 -10.45
C VAL A 606 -32.45 -18.50 -11.71
N ASN A 607 -31.20 -18.06 -11.51
CA ASN A 607 -30.29 -17.80 -12.62
C ASN A 607 -29.84 -19.12 -13.31
N PRO A 608 -29.88 -19.22 -14.66
CA PRO A 608 -29.47 -20.42 -15.39
C PRO A 608 -28.00 -20.85 -15.17
N TRP A 609 -27.09 -19.91 -14.94
CA TRP A 609 -25.69 -20.22 -14.59
C TRP A 609 -25.60 -20.90 -13.22
N LEU A 610 -26.28 -20.37 -12.19
CA LEU A 610 -26.33 -20.99 -10.87
C LEU A 610 -26.95 -22.40 -10.95
N ALA A 611 -28.00 -22.53 -11.77
CA ALA A 611 -28.64 -23.80 -12.04
C ALA A 611 -27.68 -24.82 -12.67
N SER A 612 -26.85 -24.41 -13.63
CA SER A 612 -25.81 -25.29 -14.19
C SER A 612 -24.80 -25.74 -13.14
N VAL A 613 -24.33 -24.84 -12.28
CA VAL A 613 -23.36 -25.17 -11.21
C VAL A 613 -23.96 -26.17 -10.23
N GLY A 614 -25.23 -25.96 -9.83
CA GLY A 614 -25.95 -26.89 -8.95
C GLY A 614 -26.09 -28.28 -9.57
N LEU A 615 -26.53 -28.38 -10.83
CA LEU A 615 -26.68 -29.65 -11.53
C LEU A 615 -25.34 -30.39 -11.69
N VAL A 616 -24.23 -29.68 -11.87
CA VAL A 616 -22.88 -30.26 -11.95
C VAL A 616 -22.40 -30.78 -10.59
N ALA A 617 -22.74 -30.10 -9.49
CA ALA A 617 -22.37 -30.51 -8.13
C ALA A 617 -23.20 -31.68 -7.60
N ALA A 618 -24.51 -31.70 -7.90
CA ALA A 618 -25.48 -32.67 -7.36
C ALA A 618 -25.09 -34.16 -7.46
N PRO A 619 -24.49 -34.67 -8.57
CA PRO A 619 -24.06 -36.06 -8.66
C PRO A 619 -23.07 -36.52 -7.59
N ARG A 620 -22.33 -35.59 -6.97
CA ARG A 620 -21.30 -35.88 -5.96
C ARG A 620 -21.79 -35.69 -4.52
N LEU A 621 -23.02 -35.21 -4.35
CA LEU A 621 -23.65 -34.97 -3.06
C LEU A 621 -24.52 -36.16 -2.63
N GLU A 622 -24.85 -36.23 -1.34
CA GLU A 622 -25.85 -37.17 -0.82
C GLU A 622 -27.23 -36.92 -1.43
N ASP A 623 -28.07 -37.96 -1.47
CA ASP A 623 -29.37 -37.91 -2.14
C ASP A 623 -30.27 -36.77 -1.65
N ASP A 624 -30.27 -36.45 -0.35
CA ASP A 624 -31.14 -35.41 0.21
C ASP A 624 -30.77 -34.02 -0.35
N TYR A 625 -29.48 -33.66 -0.33
CA TYR A 625 -28.99 -32.41 -0.92
C TYR A 625 -29.18 -32.40 -2.43
N ALA A 626 -28.88 -33.51 -3.11
CA ALA A 626 -29.04 -33.62 -4.55
C ALA A 626 -30.51 -33.46 -4.99
N ARG A 627 -31.49 -34.02 -4.24
CA ARG A 627 -32.93 -33.82 -4.48
C ARG A 627 -33.34 -32.35 -4.36
N VAL A 628 -32.84 -31.66 -3.34
CA VAL A 628 -33.13 -30.22 -3.15
C VAL A 628 -32.58 -29.43 -4.33
N ILE A 629 -31.33 -29.68 -4.73
CA ILE A 629 -30.69 -28.98 -5.85
C ILE A 629 -31.44 -29.24 -7.16
N THR A 630 -31.72 -30.49 -7.50
CA THR A 630 -32.36 -30.82 -8.78
C THR A 630 -33.76 -30.20 -8.89
N ALA A 631 -34.50 -30.07 -7.78
CA ALA A 631 -35.85 -29.52 -7.78
C ALA A 631 -35.92 -28.06 -8.26
N TRP A 632 -34.93 -27.22 -7.92
CA TRP A 632 -34.88 -25.83 -8.38
C TRP A 632 -33.97 -25.64 -9.60
N ALA A 633 -32.89 -26.41 -9.71
CA ALA A 633 -31.89 -26.21 -10.76
C ALA A 633 -32.34 -26.76 -12.12
N TRP A 634 -33.02 -27.91 -12.17
CA TRP A 634 -33.46 -28.48 -13.45
C TRP A 634 -34.43 -27.57 -14.21
N PRO A 635 -35.54 -27.08 -13.60
CA PRO A 635 -36.46 -26.20 -14.31
C PRO A 635 -35.81 -24.88 -14.74
N ALA A 636 -34.95 -24.31 -13.90
CA ALA A 636 -34.29 -23.03 -14.16
C ALA A 636 -33.25 -23.13 -15.28
N TRP A 637 -32.47 -24.22 -15.32
CA TRP A 637 -31.53 -24.45 -16.41
C TRP A 637 -32.25 -24.70 -17.73
N LEU A 638 -33.38 -25.40 -17.72
CA LEU A 638 -34.20 -25.69 -18.92
C LEU A 638 -34.73 -24.41 -19.61
N GLU A 639 -34.88 -23.30 -18.90
CA GLU A 639 -35.24 -22.00 -19.49
C GLU A 639 -34.16 -21.44 -20.43
N SER A 640 -32.87 -21.65 -20.09
CA SER A 640 -31.73 -21.21 -20.90
C SER A 640 -30.54 -22.17 -20.78
N PRO A 641 -30.60 -23.31 -21.47
CA PRO A 641 -29.70 -24.44 -21.22
C PRO A 641 -28.36 -24.35 -21.98
N THR A 642 -27.82 -23.13 -22.09
CA THR A 642 -26.53 -22.84 -22.75
C THR A 642 -25.36 -22.87 -21.77
N HIS A 643 -25.57 -22.46 -20.52
CA HIS A 643 -24.51 -22.40 -19.51
C HIS A 643 -24.10 -23.80 -19.04
N GLY A 644 -22.78 -24.06 -19.03
CA GLY A 644 -22.23 -25.32 -18.53
C GLY A 644 -22.75 -26.57 -19.26
N PHE A 645 -23.15 -26.43 -20.53
CA PHE A 645 -23.79 -27.51 -21.28
C PHE A 645 -22.96 -28.81 -21.30
N SER A 646 -21.64 -28.69 -21.46
CA SER A 646 -20.71 -29.82 -21.49
C SER A 646 -20.60 -30.57 -20.16
N GLU A 647 -20.87 -29.89 -19.05
CA GLU A 647 -20.74 -30.42 -17.69
C GLU A 647 -22.09 -30.92 -17.17
N VAL A 648 -23.19 -30.23 -17.49
CA VAL A 648 -24.54 -30.54 -17.01
C VAL A 648 -25.07 -31.84 -17.61
N LEU A 649 -24.92 -32.08 -18.92
CA LEU A 649 -25.50 -33.28 -19.52
C LEU A 649 -24.92 -34.60 -18.97
N PRO A 650 -23.60 -34.76 -18.80
CA PRO A 650 -23.04 -35.91 -18.11
C PRO A 650 -23.55 -36.05 -16.67
N ALA A 651 -23.72 -34.93 -15.96
CA ALA A 651 -24.27 -34.93 -14.60
C ALA A 651 -25.72 -35.46 -14.57
N LEU A 652 -26.56 -35.08 -15.53
CA LEU A 652 -27.94 -35.57 -15.65
C LEU A 652 -28.03 -37.08 -15.85
N VAL A 653 -27.10 -37.70 -16.59
CA VAL A 653 -27.05 -39.17 -16.74
C VAL A 653 -26.85 -39.85 -15.38
N ILE A 654 -25.96 -39.31 -14.54
CA ILE A 654 -25.70 -39.86 -13.20
C ILE A 654 -26.91 -39.64 -12.29
N LEU A 655 -27.56 -38.47 -12.37
CA LEU A 655 -28.76 -38.16 -11.59
C LEU A 655 -29.97 -39.02 -12.01
N GLU A 656 -30.10 -39.33 -13.30
CA GLU A 656 -31.08 -40.30 -13.84
C GLU A 656 -30.84 -41.69 -13.23
N GLN A 657 -29.60 -42.18 -13.24
CA GLN A 657 -29.23 -43.48 -12.66
C GLN A 657 -29.52 -43.56 -11.15
N ARG A 658 -29.42 -42.43 -10.44
CA ARG A 658 -29.77 -42.30 -9.01
C ARG A 658 -31.26 -42.08 -8.76
N GLY A 659 -32.09 -41.97 -9.80
CA GLY A 659 -33.54 -41.72 -9.67
C GLY A 659 -33.89 -40.33 -9.13
N LEU A 660 -32.99 -39.35 -9.32
CA LEU A 660 -33.14 -37.96 -8.87
C LEU A 660 -33.66 -37.03 -9.98
N VAL A 661 -33.56 -37.47 -11.24
CA VAL A 661 -34.10 -36.82 -12.43
C VAL A 661 -34.88 -37.88 -13.23
N ALA A 662 -35.98 -37.48 -13.87
CA ALA A 662 -36.83 -38.37 -14.66
C ALA A 662 -36.12 -38.84 -15.93
N ALA A 663 -36.26 -40.12 -16.30
CA ALA A 663 -35.54 -40.73 -17.44
C ALA A 663 -35.87 -40.11 -18.82
N ASP A 664 -36.96 -39.36 -18.92
CA ASP A 664 -37.42 -38.68 -20.13
C ASP A 664 -36.86 -37.27 -20.31
N TRP A 665 -35.94 -36.81 -19.45
CA TRP A 665 -35.26 -35.50 -19.58
C TRP A 665 -34.65 -35.26 -20.97
N LYS A 666 -34.20 -36.33 -21.65
CA LYS A 666 -33.66 -36.29 -23.02
C LYS A 666 -34.71 -35.81 -24.04
N SER A 667 -35.97 -36.18 -23.82
CA SER A 667 -37.09 -35.76 -24.64
C SER A 667 -37.53 -34.31 -24.35
N GLU A 668 -37.30 -33.84 -23.11
CA GLU A 668 -37.60 -32.45 -22.74
C GLU A 668 -36.70 -31.45 -23.46
N LEU A 669 -35.43 -31.83 -23.65
CA LEU A 669 -34.42 -31.09 -24.43
C LEU A 669 -34.57 -31.27 -25.96
N GLY A 670 -35.31 -32.28 -26.40
CA GLY A 670 -35.55 -32.58 -27.81
C GLY A 670 -36.75 -31.84 -28.42
N GLY A 671 -36.97 -32.04 -29.72
CA GLY A 671 -38.21 -31.63 -30.41
C GLY A 671 -38.22 -30.21 -30.97
N GLY A 672 -37.06 -29.58 -31.21
CA GLY A 672 -36.97 -28.28 -31.87
C GLY A 672 -37.39 -27.08 -31.01
N LYS A 673 -37.46 -27.25 -29.68
CA LYS A 673 -37.76 -26.16 -28.73
C LYS A 673 -36.65 -25.12 -28.62
N PHE A 674 -35.41 -25.52 -28.91
CA PHE A 674 -34.21 -24.69 -28.82
C PHE A 674 -33.64 -24.40 -30.22
N PRO A 675 -32.91 -23.28 -30.40
CA PRO A 675 -32.32 -22.92 -31.69
C PRO A 675 -31.49 -24.06 -32.28
N SER A 676 -31.68 -24.35 -33.57
CA SER A 676 -30.99 -25.44 -34.27
C SER A 676 -29.48 -25.27 -34.33
N ASP A 677 -28.98 -24.03 -34.23
CA ASP A 677 -27.56 -23.72 -34.26
C ASP A 677 -26.93 -23.64 -32.85
N GLY A 678 -27.74 -23.74 -31.80
CA GLY A 678 -27.27 -23.76 -30.41
C GLY A 678 -26.79 -25.15 -29.96
N PRO A 679 -26.04 -25.27 -28.85
CA PRO A 679 -25.47 -26.53 -28.36
C PRO A 679 -26.49 -27.65 -28.19
N ILE A 680 -27.66 -27.35 -27.63
CA ILE A 680 -28.72 -28.36 -27.45
C ILE A 680 -29.42 -28.71 -28.76
N GLY A 681 -29.60 -27.75 -29.67
CA GLY A 681 -30.14 -28.04 -30.99
C GLY A 681 -29.28 -29.08 -31.71
N VAL A 682 -27.98 -28.79 -31.80
CA VAL A 682 -26.99 -29.67 -32.44
C VAL A 682 -26.89 -31.02 -31.73
N TRP A 683 -26.85 -31.04 -30.39
CA TRP A 683 -26.86 -32.28 -29.63
C TRP A 683 -28.13 -33.09 -29.85
N SER A 684 -29.31 -32.46 -29.82
CA SER A 684 -30.59 -33.17 -30.02
C SER A 684 -30.69 -33.81 -31.41
N GLU A 685 -30.19 -33.12 -32.44
CA GLU A 685 -30.11 -33.64 -33.80
C GLU A 685 -29.11 -34.81 -33.90
N LEU A 686 -27.94 -34.68 -33.24
CA LEU A 686 -26.94 -35.74 -33.16
C LEU A 686 -27.50 -36.99 -32.46
N MET A 687 -28.30 -36.80 -31.42
CA MET A 687 -28.95 -37.86 -30.65
C MET A 687 -30.07 -38.55 -31.44
N ALA A 688 -30.78 -37.82 -32.30
CA ALA A 688 -31.83 -38.37 -33.16
C ALA A 688 -31.26 -39.37 -34.19
N LEU A 689 -29.99 -39.22 -34.57
CA LEU A 689 -29.34 -40.15 -35.51
C LEU A 689 -29.22 -41.56 -34.95
N LYS A 690 -29.12 -41.75 -33.63
CA LYS A 690 -28.89 -43.06 -32.98
C LYS A 690 -27.70 -43.80 -33.61
N SER A 691 -27.96 -44.74 -34.52
CA SER A 691 -26.98 -45.54 -35.28
C SER A 691 -26.79 -45.09 -36.74
N ALA A 692 -27.54 -44.09 -37.21
CA ALA A 692 -27.39 -43.52 -38.54
C ALA A 692 -26.07 -42.72 -38.66
N SER A 693 -25.60 -42.61 -39.90
CA SER A 693 -24.44 -41.81 -40.26
C SER A 693 -24.83 -40.36 -40.52
N ILE A 694 -23.89 -39.44 -40.30
CA ILE A 694 -24.05 -38.04 -40.69
C ILE A 694 -23.96 -37.97 -42.23
N GLN A 695 -24.91 -37.28 -42.85
CA GLN A 695 -25.03 -37.18 -44.32
C GLN A 695 -24.73 -35.79 -44.87
N ASP A 696 -24.78 -34.77 -44.01
CA ASP A 696 -24.66 -33.36 -44.38
C ASP A 696 -23.38 -32.74 -43.82
N GLY A 697 -22.61 -32.09 -44.69
CA GLY A 697 -21.38 -31.39 -44.33
C GLY A 697 -21.61 -30.12 -43.52
N GLU A 698 -22.76 -29.45 -43.67
CA GLU A 698 -23.10 -28.29 -42.83
C GLU A 698 -23.39 -28.73 -41.40
N PHE A 699 -24.20 -29.76 -41.22
CA PHE A 699 -24.43 -30.35 -39.89
C PHE A 699 -23.13 -30.88 -39.26
N ALA A 700 -22.28 -31.58 -40.02
CA ALA A 700 -20.97 -32.04 -39.53
C ALA A 700 -20.11 -30.88 -39.00
N MET A 701 -20.12 -29.73 -39.67
CA MET A 701 -19.39 -28.54 -39.22
C MET A 701 -20.00 -27.93 -37.96
N ARG A 702 -21.33 -27.89 -37.83
CA ARG A 702 -21.99 -27.44 -36.59
C ARG A 702 -21.60 -28.31 -35.40
N VAL A 703 -21.57 -29.63 -35.59
CA VAL A 703 -21.12 -30.58 -34.56
C VAL A 703 -19.69 -30.28 -34.11
N VAL A 704 -18.75 -30.13 -35.05
CA VAL A 704 -17.34 -29.84 -34.73
C VAL A 704 -17.16 -28.52 -33.99
N LYS A 705 -17.95 -27.49 -34.30
CA LYS A 705 -17.85 -26.16 -33.68
C LYS A 705 -18.49 -26.06 -32.30
N THR A 706 -19.53 -26.84 -32.05
CA THR A 706 -20.40 -26.60 -30.88
C THR A 706 -20.36 -27.74 -29.86
N ILE A 707 -20.11 -28.99 -30.30
CA ILE A 707 -20.17 -30.17 -29.43
C ILE A 707 -18.75 -30.57 -29.00
N PRO A 708 -18.54 -30.95 -27.72
CA PRO A 708 -17.24 -31.45 -27.24
C PRO A 708 -16.69 -32.60 -28.09
N MET A 709 -15.40 -32.56 -28.41
CA MET A 709 -14.73 -33.55 -29.27
C MET A 709 -14.88 -34.99 -28.77
N SER A 710 -14.93 -35.16 -27.45
CA SER A 710 -15.15 -36.47 -26.83
C SER A 710 -16.49 -37.07 -27.26
N TRP A 711 -17.55 -36.27 -27.40
CA TRP A 711 -18.92 -36.75 -27.64
C TRP A 711 -19.18 -37.11 -29.11
N TRP A 712 -18.66 -36.33 -30.06
CA TRP A 712 -18.84 -36.65 -31.48
C TRP A 712 -17.76 -37.60 -32.04
N SER A 713 -16.81 -38.03 -31.20
CA SER A 713 -15.77 -39.01 -31.52
C SER A 713 -16.25 -40.24 -32.30
N PRO A 714 -17.43 -40.83 -32.05
CA PRO A 714 -17.89 -42.01 -32.80
C PRO A 714 -18.21 -41.73 -34.28
N TRP A 715 -18.39 -40.46 -34.67
CA TRP A 715 -18.61 -40.03 -36.05
C TRP A 715 -17.37 -39.39 -36.68
N ALA A 716 -16.21 -39.40 -36.02
CA ALA A 716 -15.03 -38.67 -36.46
C ALA A 716 -14.62 -39.00 -37.91
N SER A 717 -14.66 -40.27 -38.30
CA SER A 717 -14.36 -40.69 -39.68
C SER A 717 -15.36 -40.15 -40.70
N GLU A 718 -16.65 -40.21 -40.40
CA GLU A 718 -17.72 -39.71 -41.28
C GLU A 718 -17.64 -38.19 -41.43
N ILE A 719 -17.47 -37.48 -40.30
CA ILE A 719 -17.30 -36.03 -40.24
C ILE A 719 -16.09 -35.61 -41.07
N LEU A 720 -14.94 -36.26 -40.87
CA LEU A 720 -13.73 -35.94 -41.63
C LEU A 720 -13.94 -36.10 -43.14
N GLN A 721 -14.52 -37.22 -43.58
CA GLN A 721 -14.80 -37.46 -45.00
C GLN A 721 -15.75 -36.40 -45.59
N LEU A 722 -16.80 -36.00 -44.87
CA LEU A 722 -17.73 -34.95 -45.31
C LEU A 722 -17.05 -33.58 -45.40
N LEU A 723 -16.27 -33.20 -44.39
CA LEU A 723 -15.60 -31.91 -44.35
C LEU A 723 -14.48 -31.79 -45.39
N LEU A 724 -13.82 -32.89 -45.76
CA LEU A 724 -12.81 -32.91 -46.83
C LEU A 724 -13.41 -32.72 -48.23
N ARG A 725 -14.65 -33.17 -48.47
CA ARG A 725 -15.35 -33.01 -49.77
C ARG A 725 -15.63 -31.55 -50.12
N GLU A 726 -15.77 -30.68 -49.12
CA GLU A 726 -16.16 -29.29 -49.31
C GLU A 726 -14.98 -28.31 -49.11
N LYS A 727 -14.66 -27.53 -50.15
CA LYS A 727 -13.54 -26.56 -50.11
C LYS A 727 -13.65 -25.51 -49.00
N LYS A 728 -14.87 -25.15 -48.56
CA LYS A 728 -15.09 -24.14 -47.50
C LYS A 728 -14.60 -24.64 -46.13
N TRP A 729 -14.80 -25.91 -45.82
CA TRP A 729 -14.46 -26.51 -44.53
C TRP A 729 -13.00 -26.91 -44.41
N LEU A 730 -12.35 -27.22 -45.54
CA LEU A 730 -10.92 -27.53 -45.55
C LEU A 730 -10.05 -26.41 -44.94
N ARG A 731 -10.42 -25.14 -45.15
CA ARG A 731 -9.71 -24.00 -44.53
C ARG A 731 -9.82 -23.98 -43.01
N TYR A 732 -10.94 -24.46 -42.48
CA TYR A 732 -11.18 -24.57 -41.04
C TYR A 732 -10.36 -25.73 -40.47
N LEU A 733 -10.43 -26.91 -41.10
CA LEU A 733 -9.66 -28.10 -40.72
C LEU A 733 -8.15 -27.88 -40.66
N LEU A 734 -7.61 -27.02 -41.54
CA LEU A 734 -6.20 -26.65 -41.51
C LEU A 734 -5.84 -25.95 -40.18
N LYS A 735 -6.70 -25.08 -39.68
CA LYS A 735 -6.39 -24.24 -38.51
C LYS A 735 -6.69 -24.92 -37.18
N GLU A 736 -7.76 -25.69 -37.10
CA GLU A 736 -8.22 -26.29 -35.85
C GLU A 736 -7.33 -27.42 -35.35
N ASP A 737 -6.99 -27.39 -34.06
CA ASP A 737 -6.12 -28.35 -33.38
C ASP A 737 -6.93 -29.59 -32.92
N ILE A 738 -7.41 -30.37 -33.90
CA ILE A 738 -8.17 -31.62 -33.67
C ILE A 738 -7.23 -32.82 -33.84
N PRO A 739 -7.10 -33.72 -32.85
CA PRO A 739 -6.18 -34.85 -32.91
C PRO A 739 -6.77 -36.00 -33.73
N TRP A 740 -6.87 -35.83 -35.04
CA TRP A 740 -7.56 -36.77 -35.95
C TRP A 740 -7.10 -38.22 -35.81
N ALA A 741 -5.81 -38.47 -35.60
CA ALA A 741 -5.28 -39.81 -35.31
C ALA A 741 -5.93 -40.44 -34.06
N ALA A 742 -6.08 -39.68 -32.97
CA ALA A 742 -6.73 -40.15 -31.74
C ALA A 742 -8.25 -40.31 -31.89
N MET A 743 -8.86 -39.51 -32.75
CA MET A 743 -10.31 -39.53 -32.95
C MET A 743 -10.77 -40.67 -33.86
N VAL A 744 -10.02 -40.93 -34.94
CA VAL A 744 -10.39 -41.88 -35.99
C VAL A 744 -9.87 -43.29 -35.72
N LEU A 745 -8.66 -43.44 -35.19
CA LEU A 745 -8.03 -44.75 -35.00
C LEU A 745 -8.52 -45.38 -33.69
N ARG A 746 -9.80 -45.77 -33.68
CA ARG A 746 -10.51 -46.40 -32.56
C ARG A 746 -10.92 -47.83 -32.89
N SER A 747 -10.94 -48.70 -31.89
CA SER A 747 -11.41 -50.08 -32.04
C SER A 747 -12.94 -50.12 -31.98
N SER A 748 -13.58 -51.03 -32.74
CA SER A 748 -15.03 -51.25 -32.66
C SER A 748 -15.51 -51.79 -31.31
N ASP A 749 -14.61 -52.42 -30.56
CA ASP A 749 -14.91 -52.99 -29.24
C ASP A 749 -14.91 -51.92 -28.15
N GLU A 750 -14.47 -50.70 -28.48
CA GLU A 750 -14.50 -49.56 -27.55
C GLU A 750 -15.96 -49.05 -27.44
N SER A 751 -16.49 -49.03 -26.22
CA SER A 751 -17.81 -48.46 -25.92
C SER A 751 -17.68 -46.97 -25.64
N HIS A 752 -18.57 -46.15 -26.21
CA HIS A 752 -18.67 -44.73 -25.89
C HIS A 752 -20.06 -44.38 -25.39
N SER A 753 -20.11 -43.61 -24.30
CA SER A 753 -21.35 -43.01 -23.83
C SER A 753 -21.31 -41.52 -24.13
N ILE A 754 -22.19 -41.10 -25.02
CA ILE A 754 -22.58 -39.70 -25.15
C ILE A 754 -23.67 -39.49 -24.10
N PRO A 755 -23.79 -38.31 -23.48
CA PRO A 755 -24.90 -38.06 -22.59
C PRO A 755 -26.24 -38.40 -23.26
N GLY A 756 -26.88 -39.46 -22.75
CA GLY A 756 -28.19 -39.97 -23.18
C GLY A 756 -28.22 -41.09 -24.24
N VAL A 757 -27.13 -41.41 -24.94
CA VAL A 757 -27.07 -42.47 -25.97
C VAL A 757 -25.73 -43.19 -25.91
N GLU A 758 -25.78 -44.51 -25.84
CA GLU A 758 -24.61 -45.36 -26.02
C GLU A 758 -24.42 -45.68 -27.51
N ARG A 759 -23.18 -45.50 -27.99
CA ARG A 759 -22.79 -45.84 -29.36
C ARG A 759 -21.43 -46.51 -29.35
N GLN A 760 -21.29 -47.58 -30.12
CA GLN A 760 -19.99 -48.20 -30.38
C GLN A 760 -19.23 -47.39 -31.43
N PHE A 761 -17.91 -47.36 -31.30
CA PHE A 761 -17.07 -46.77 -32.34
C PHE A 761 -17.21 -47.56 -33.65
N GLN A 762 -17.26 -46.83 -34.75
CA GLN A 762 -17.10 -47.46 -36.05
C GLN A 762 -15.61 -47.69 -36.31
N GLN A 763 -15.28 -48.82 -36.95
CA GLN A 763 -13.92 -49.06 -37.42
C GLN A 763 -13.56 -48.00 -38.45
N CYS A 764 -12.27 -47.63 -38.49
CA CYS A 764 -11.75 -46.72 -39.50
C CYS A 764 -12.11 -47.24 -40.92
N PRO A 765 -12.69 -46.41 -41.80
CA PRO A 765 -13.01 -46.86 -43.16
C PRO A 765 -11.75 -47.25 -43.94
N ASP A 766 -11.82 -48.38 -44.67
CA ASP A 766 -10.74 -48.88 -45.54
C ASP A 766 -10.29 -47.85 -46.61
N ASP A 767 -11.19 -46.94 -47.01
CA ASP A 767 -11.00 -45.93 -48.05
C ASP A 767 -10.62 -44.55 -47.52
N LEU A 768 -10.48 -44.39 -46.20
CA LEU A 768 -10.19 -43.09 -45.59
C LEU A 768 -8.85 -42.52 -46.09
N LEU A 769 -7.81 -43.36 -46.19
CA LEU A 769 -6.51 -42.96 -46.72
C LEU A 769 -6.63 -42.33 -48.11
N LEU A 770 -7.36 -42.99 -49.03
CA LEU A 770 -7.57 -42.47 -50.39
C LEU A 770 -8.27 -41.09 -50.37
N THR A 771 -9.21 -40.89 -49.45
CA THR A 771 -9.96 -39.65 -49.34
C THR A 771 -9.10 -38.48 -48.84
N ILE A 772 -8.23 -38.73 -47.86
CA ILE A 772 -7.40 -37.69 -47.25
C ILE A 772 -6.10 -37.41 -48.05
N GLU A 773 -5.55 -38.43 -48.71
CA GLU A 773 -4.27 -38.37 -49.44
C GLU A 773 -4.30 -37.33 -50.58
N VAL A 774 -5.46 -37.18 -51.23
CA VAL A 774 -5.68 -36.17 -52.30
C VAL A 774 -5.37 -34.74 -51.83
N HIS A 775 -5.38 -34.50 -50.52
CA HIS A 775 -5.11 -33.20 -49.92
C HIS A 775 -3.69 -33.06 -49.32
N ARG A 776 -2.84 -34.11 -49.37
CA ARG A 776 -1.50 -34.12 -48.76
C ARG A 776 -0.64 -32.92 -49.14
N GLU A 777 -0.47 -32.65 -50.44
CA GLU A 777 0.35 -31.52 -50.93
C GLU A 777 -0.13 -30.17 -50.37
N ARG A 778 -1.44 -30.04 -50.13
CA ARG A 778 -2.02 -28.83 -49.56
C ARG A 778 -1.72 -28.68 -48.08
N PHE A 779 -1.75 -29.78 -47.33
CA PHE A 779 -1.41 -29.80 -45.90
C PHE A 779 0.07 -29.49 -45.70
N GLU A 780 0.96 -30.08 -46.50
CA GLU A 780 2.41 -29.82 -46.44
C GLU A 780 2.77 -28.36 -46.77
N LYS A 781 2.05 -27.73 -47.69
CA LYS A 781 2.25 -26.31 -48.05
C LYS A 781 1.74 -25.32 -47.00
N ASN A 782 0.91 -25.76 -46.04
CA ASN A 782 0.31 -24.88 -45.03
C ASN A 782 0.51 -25.50 -43.64
N PRO A 783 1.74 -25.50 -43.10
CA PRO A 783 2.03 -26.11 -41.81
C PRO A 783 1.37 -25.31 -40.67
N THR A 784 0.26 -25.85 -40.20
CA THR A 784 -0.54 -25.41 -39.06
C THR A 784 -0.89 -26.61 -38.19
N ALA A 785 -1.26 -26.39 -36.92
CA ALA A 785 -1.54 -27.47 -35.97
C ALA A 785 -2.55 -28.52 -36.51
N GLY A 786 -3.65 -28.07 -37.13
CA GLY A 786 -4.63 -28.95 -37.77
C GLY A 786 -4.09 -29.72 -38.99
N SER A 787 -3.28 -29.08 -39.82
CA SER A 787 -2.65 -29.74 -40.97
C SER A 787 -1.66 -30.84 -40.54
N GLU A 788 -0.94 -30.62 -39.43
CA GLU A 788 0.03 -31.56 -38.89
C GLU A 788 -0.68 -32.79 -38.30
N HIS A 789 -1.82 -32.60 -37.61
CA HIS A 789 -2.65 -33.72 -37.16
C HIS A 789 -3.21 -34.57 -38.32
N LEU A 790 -3.59 -33.93 -39.43
CA LEU A 790 -4.05 -34.63 -40.62
C LEU A 790 -2.92 -35.39 -41.31
N LEU A 791 -1.72 -34.80 -41.41
CA LEU A 791 -0.53 -35.47 -41.94
C LEU A 791 -0.10 -36.65 -41.06
N ASP A 792 -0.18 -36.52 -39.74
CA ASP A 792 0.13 -37.61 -38.81
C ASP A 792 -0.84 -38.79 -38.97
N LEU A 793 -2.14 -38.51 -39.20
CA LEU A 793 -3.13 -39.55 -39.53
C LEU A 793 -2.82 -40.22 -40.89
N ILE A 794 -2.47 -39.43 -41.91
CA ILE A 794 -2.09 -39.98 -43.22
C ILE A 794 -0.88 -40.91 -43.08
N ASP A 795 0.19 -40.43 -42.46
CA ASP A 795 1.43 -41.17 -42.31
C ASP A 795 1.22 -42.46 -41.48
N ALA A 796 0.31 -42.42 -40.49
CA ALA A 796 -0.13 -43.60 -39.73
C ALA A 796 -0.80 -44.66 -40.62
N LEU A 797 -1.79 -44.24 -41.42
CA LEU A 797 -2.56 -45.12 -42.30
C LEU A 797 -1.67 -45.70 -43.41
N GLU A 798 -0.81 -44.88 -44.02
CA GLU A 798 0.16 -45.35 -45.02
C GLU A 798 1.15 -46.36 -44.46
N ALA A 799 1.62 -46.16 -43.22
CA ALA A 799 2.57 -47.08 -42.60
C ALA A 799 1.96 -48.47 -42.44
N VAL A 800 0.70 -48.54 -42.02
CA VAL A 800 -0.05 -49.80 -41.89
C VAL A 800 -0.33 -50.44 -43.24
N ALA A 801 -0.78 -49.64 -44.23
CA ALA A 801 -1.08 -50.11 -45.58
C ALA A 801 0.16 -50.72 -46.26
N ASN A 802 1.35 -50.17 -46.01
CA ASN A 802 2.62 -50.65 -46.55
C ASN A 802 3.34 -51.66 -45.64
N GLY A 803 2.76 -52.02 -44.49
CA GLY A 803 3.37 -52.96 -43.54
C GLY A 803 4.71 -52.51 -42.96
N ARG A 804 4.94 -51.20 -42.83
CA ARG A 804 6.18 -50.58 -42.31
C ARG A 804 5.95 -49.96 -40.94
N PRO A 805 7.01 -49.79 -40.10
CA PRO A 805 6.90 -49.00 -38.88
C PRO A 805 6.52 -47.54 -39.23
N PRO A 806 5.66 -46.90 -38.42
CA PRO A 806 5.23 -45.53 -38.67
C PRO A 806 6.40 -44.54 -38.49
N PRO A 807 6.43 -43.44 -39.26
CA PRO A 807 7.40 -42.36 -39.03
C PRO A 807 7.07 -41.61 -37.73
N LEU A 808 8.00 -40.77 -37.28
CA LEU A 808 7.76 -39.86 -36.16
C LEU A 808 6.70 -38.83 -36.56
N GLY A 809 5.66 -38.69 -35.73
CA GLY A 809 4.61 -37.70 -35.93
C GLY A 809 5.08 -36.27 -35.63
N ARG A 810 4.35 -35.30 -36.17
CA ARG A 810 4.60 -33.85 -36.03
C ARG A 810 4.00 -33.30 -34.74
N ARG A 811 2.77 -33.72 -34.38
CA ARG A 811 2.07 -33.25 -33.18
C ARG A 811 2.29 -34.15 -31.97
N HIS A 812 2.53 -35.44 -32.21
CA HIS A 812 2.95 -36.38 -31.19
C HIS A 812 3.89 -37.40 -31.82
N ARG A 813 5.07 -37.58 -31.23
CA ARG A 813 6.16 -38.38 -31.81
C ARG A 813 5.72 -39.79 -32.23
N ASN A 814 4.88 -40.41 -31.41
CA ASN A 814 4.39 -41.78 -31.59
C ASN A 814 2.95 -41.90 -32.18
N ALA A 815 2.39 -40.83 -32.76
CA ALA A 815 1.00 -40.84 -33.25
C ALA A 815 0.68 -42.00 -34.22
N GLY A 816 1.63 -42.34 -35.11
CA GLY A 816 1.42 -43.37 -36.12
C GLY A 816 1.28 -44.80 -35.58
N TRP A 817 1.65 -45.05 -34.31
CA TRP A 817 1.45 -46.36 -33.69
C TRP A 817 -0.02 -46.65 -33.42
N LEU A 818 -0.89 -45.65 -33.29
CA LEU A 818 -2.33 -45.84 -33.10
C LEU A 818 -3.01 -46.63 -34.22
N ALA A 819 -2.43 -46.67 -35.43
CA ALA A 819 -2.95 -47.45 -36.55
C ALA A 819 -2.36 -48.87 -36.61
N GLN A 820 -1.29 -49.16 -35.86
CA GLN A 820 -0.53 -50.41 -35.92
C GLN A 820 -1.09 -51.47 -34.95
N PRO A 821 -0.93 -52.78 -35.26
CA PRO A 821 -1.26 -53.85 -34.31
C PRO A 821 -0.49 -53.71 -33.00
N LEU A 822 -1.17 -53.89 -31.86
CA LEU A 822 -0.56 -53.77 -30.52
C LEU A 822 0.65 -54.70 -30.29
N ALA A 823 0.70 -55.83 -30.99
CA ALA A 823 1.82 -56.78 -30.91
C ALA A 823 3.12 -56.25 -31.52
N LEU A 824 3.04 -55.22 -32.38
CA LEU A 824 4.20 -54.61 -33.05
C LEU A 824 4.66 -53.33 -32.34
N TRP A 825 3.95 -52.86 -31.32
CA TRP A 825 4.29 -51.63 -30.62
C TRP A 825 5.61 -51.81 -29.83
N PRO A 826 6.53 -50.84 -29.90
CA PRO A 826 7.74 -50.84 -29.09
C PRO A 826 7.38 -50.57 -27.62
N HIS A 827 8.36 -50.76 -26.73
CA HIS A 827 8.24 -50.28 -25.37
C HIS A 827 8.48 -48.76 -25.35
N PHE A 828 7.48 -47.99 -24.92
CA PHE A 828 7.58 -46.53 -24.82
C PHE A 828 8.00 -46.12 -23.39
N GLU A 829 9.00 -45.25 -23.27
CA GLU A 829 9.39 -44.66 -21.98
C GLU A 829 8.43 -43.54 -21.56
N ILE A 830 8.42 -43.18 -20.26
CA ILE A 830 7.50 -42.17 -19.69
C ILE A 830 7.50 -40.87 -20.50
N ASP A 831 8.69 -40.39 -20.88
CA ASP A 831 8.85 -39.15 -21.65
C ASP A 831 8.23 -39.26 -23.05
N GLU A 832 8.19 -40.44 -23.65
CA GLU A 832 7.62 -40.67 -24.99
C GLU A 832 6.09 -40.71 -25.04
N TRP A 833 5.41 -40.76 -23.88
CA TRP A 833 3.95 -40.61 -23.77
C TRP A 833 3.52 -39.15 -23.60
N ILE A 834 4.42 -38.29 -23.12
CA ILE A 834 4.15 -36.88 -22.79
C ILE A 834 4.74 -35.96 -23.87
N ASP A 835 5.61 -36.49 -24.74
CA ASP A 835 6.23 -35.79 -25.87
C ASP A 835 5.25 -35.55 -27.04
N GLY A 836 4.41 -34.53 -26.86
CA GLY A 836 3.50 -34.00 -27.88
C GLY A 836 2.06 -33.83 -27.39
N ASP A 837 1.10 -34.06 -28.27
CA ASP A 837 -0.32 -33.92 -27.96
C ASP A 837 -0.80 -34.93 -26.90
N VAL A 838 -1.22 -34.41 -25.74
CA VAL A 838 -1.69 -35.18 -24.57
C VAL A 838 -2.85 -36.11 -24.92
N ARG A 839 -3.72 -35.75 -25.87
CA ARG A 839 -4.89 -36.55 -26.29
C ARG A 839 -4.46 -37.79 -27.06
N ILE A 840 -3.38 -37.68 -27.84
CA ILE A 840 -2.74 -38.82 -28.52
C ILE A 840 -1.97 -39.66 -27.49
N GLY A 841 -1.19 -39.01 -26.62
CA GLY A 841 -0.45 -39.65 -25.53
C GLY A 841 -1.32 -40.50 -24.61
N ALA A 842 -2.50 -39.99 -24.22
CA ALA A 842 -3.46 -40.71 -23.38
C ALA A 842 -3.95 -42.02 -24.02
N ARG A 843 -4.16 -42.04 -25.35
CA ARG A 843 -4.57 -43.27 -26.07
C ARG A 843 -3.44 -44.27 -26.19
N LEU A 844 -2.24 -43.78 -26.48
CA LEU A 844 -1.04 -44.59 -26.48
C LEU A 844 -0.90 -45.25 -25.10
N PHE A 845 -0.99 -44.48 -24.01
CA PHE A 845 -0.86 -44.97 -22.64
C PHE A 845 -1.89 -46.06 -22.32
N ALA A 846 -3.13 -45.88 -22.77
CA ALA A 846 -4.20 -46.87 -22.63
C ALA A 846 -4.01 -48.12 -23.53
N ARG A 847 -2.97 -48.16 -24.38
CA ARG A 847 -2.68 -49.21 -25.37
C ARG A 847 -3.88 -49.54 -26.26
N ILE A 848 -4.56 -48.49 -26.73
CA ILE A 848 -5.72 -48.63 -27.62
C ILE A 848 -5.27 -48.34 -29.06
N SER A 849 -5.42 -49.34 -29.93
CA SER A 849 -5.16 -49.23 -31.36
C SER A 849 -6.46 -49.30 -32.17
N GLY A 850 -6.53 -48.51 -33.24
CA GLY A 850 -7.60 -48.59 -34.25
C GLY A 850 -7.33 -49.60 -35.36
N TYR A 851 -6.32 -50.46 -35.22
CA TYR A 851 -5.95 -51.43 -36.24
C TYR A 851 -7.04 -52.48 -36.49
N HIS A 852 -7.37 -52.70 -37.76
CA HIS A 852 -8.09 -53.88 -38.25
C HIS A 852 -7.48 -54.34 -39.59
N SER A 853 -7.76 -55.58 -40.00
CA SER A 853 -7.15 -56.18 -41.19
C SER A 853 -7.49 -55.44 -42.50
N GLY A 854 -8.58 -54.67 -42.53
CA GLY A 854 -9.00 -53.87 -43.69
C GLY A 854 -7.96 -52.82 -44.09
N LEU A 855 -7.26 -52.22 -43.11
CA LEU A 855 -6.24 -51.18 -43.33
C LEU A 855 -4.98 -51.66 -44.07
N LYS A 856 -4.70 -52.99 -44.08
CA LYS A 856 -3.57 -53.57 -44.81
C LYS A 856 -3.86 -53.78 -46.30
N THR A 857 -5.10 -53.61 -46.72
CA THR A 857 -5.51 -53.93 -48.09
C THR A 857 -5.10 -52.79 -49.02
N SER A 858 -3.89 -52.86 -49.60
CA SER A 858 -3.54 -52.06 -50.78
C SER A 858 -4.49 -52.42 -51.93
N GLN A 859 -5.29 -51.45 -52.40
CA GLN A 859 -6.21 -51.62 -53.52
C GLN A 859 -5.53 -51.71 -54.90
N GLN A 860 -4.24 -52.07 -54.99
CA GLN A 860 -3.77 -52.68 -56.25
C GLN A 860 -4.37 -54.07 -56.48
N SER A 861 -5.06 -54.65 -55.49
CA SER A 861 -5.73 -55.97 -55.59
C SER A 861 -7.28 -55.93 -55.72
N ARG A 862 -7.91 -54.75 -55.83
CA ARG A 862 -9.39 -54.61 -55.95
C ARG A 862 -9.88 -54.09 -57.31
N LEU A 863 -8.98 -53.99 -58.30
CA LEU A 863 -9.30 -53.64 -59.70
C LEU A 863 -9.10 -54.82 -60.69
N ASP A 864 -8.91 -56.04 -60.19
CA ASP A 864 -8.95 -57.29 -60.98
C ASP A 864 -10.27 -58.04 -60.76
#